data_AF-A0A376YGT7-F1
#
_entry.id   AF-A0A376YGT7-F1
#
_cell.length_a   1.000
_cell.length_b   1.000
_cell.length_c   1.000
_cell.angle_alpha   90.00
_cell.angle_beta   90.00
_cell.angle_gamma   90.00
#
_symmetry.space_group_name_H-M   'P 1'
#
loop_
_entity.id
_entity.type
_entity.pdbx_description
1 polymer ?
#
loop_
_entity_poly.entity_id
_entity_poly.type
_entity_poly.pdbx_seq_one_letter_code
_entity_poly.pdbx_strand_id
1 'polypeptide(L)'
;MSLWKKISLGVVIVILLLLGSVAFLVGTTSGLHLVFKAADRWVPGLDIGKVTGGWRDLTLSDVRYEQPGVAVKAGNLHLAVGLECLWNSSVCINDLALKDIQVNIDSKKMPPSEQVEEEEDSGPLDLSTPYPITLTRVALDNVNIKIDDTTVSVMDFTSGLNWQEKTLTLKPTSLKGLLIALPKVAEVAQEEVVEPKIENPQPDEKPLGETLKDLFSRPVLPEMTDVHLPLNLNIEEFKGEQLRVTGDTDITVSTMLLKVSSIDGNTKLDALDIDSSQGIVNASGTAQLSDNWPVDITLNSTLNVEPLKGEKVKLKMGGALREQLEIGVNLSGPVDMDLRAQTRLAEAGLPLNVEVNSKQLYWPFTGEKQYQADDLKLKLTGKMTDYTLSMRTAVKGQEIPPATITLDAKGNEQQVNLDKLTVAALEGKTELKALLDWQQAISWRGELTLNGINTAKEFPDWPSKLNGLIKTRGSLYGGTWQMDVPELKLTGNVKQNKVNVDGTLKGNSYMQWMIPGLHLELGPNSAEVKGELGVKDLNLDATINAPGLDNALPGLGGTAKGLVKVRGTVEAPQLLADITARGLRWQELSVAQVRVEGDIKSTDQIAGKLDVRVEQISQPDVNINLVTLNAKGSEKQHELQLRIQGEPVSGQLNLAGSFDRKEERWKGTLSNTRFQTPVGPWSLTRDIALDYRNKEQKISIGPHCWLNPNAELCVPQTIDAGAEGRAVVNLNRFDLAMLKPFMPETTQASGISRVKRTLPGTPPKRGCRRAVSPFRGVTCR
;
A
#
# COMPACT_ATOMS: atom_id res chain seq x y z
N MET A 1 80.80 40.31 32.60
CA MET A 1 79.73 39.94 31.65
C MET A 1 78.59 40.95 31.79
N SER A 2 78.20 41.61 30.69
CA SER A 2 77.04 42.54 30.68
C SER A 2 75.76 41.80 31.09
N LEU A 3 74.82 42.50 31.72
CA LEU A 3 73.55 41.95 32.24
C LEU A 3 72.81 41.09 31.21
N TRP A 4 72.92 41.46 29.93
CA TRP A 4 72.31 40.78 28.78
C TRP A 4 72.88 39.37 28.51
N LYS A 5 74.19 39.15 28.73
CA LYS A 5 74.81 37.82 28.61
C LYS A 5 74.41 36.87 29.75
N LYS A 6 74.10 37.39 30.94
CA LYS A 6 73.60 36.58 32.07
C LYS A 6 72.14 36.18 31.85
N ILE A 7 71.33 37.09 31.31
CA ILE A 7 69.94 36.81 30.94
C ILE A 7 69.88 35.83 29.76
N SER A 8 70.69 36.01 28.70
CA SER A 8 70.69 35.07 27.57
C SER A 8 71.21 33.68 27.96
N LEU A 9 72.22 33.59 28.83
CA LEU A 9 72.70 32.31 29.35
C LEU A 9 71.66 31.63 30.25
N GLY A 10 70.97 32.40 31.09
CA GLY A 10 69.83 31.90 31.88
C GLY A 10 68.70 31.38 31.00
N VAL A 11 68.34 32.11 29.95
CA VAL A 11 67.32 31.67 28.96
C VAL A 11 67.76 30.42 28.22
N VAL A 12 69.02 30.32 27.77
CA VAL A 12 69.54 29.11 27.10
C VAL A 12 69.57 27.91 28.05
N ILE A 13 69.97 28.09 29.32
CA ILE A 13 69.92 27.02 30.32
C ILE A 13 68.48 26.57 30.58
N VAL A 14 67.53 27.51 30.67
CA VAL A 14 66.11 27.19 30.82
C VAL A 14 65.59 26.45 29.58
N ILE A 15 65.95 26.88 28.36
CA ILE A 15 65.57 26.19 27.12
C ILE A 15 66.18 24.79 27.07
N LEU A 16 67.45 24.62 27.41
CA LEU A 16 68.10 23.31 27.44
C LEU A 16 67.54 22.40 28.54
N LEU A 17 67.19 22.95 29.70
CA LEU A 17 66.47 22.22 30.75
C LEU A 17 65.07 21.82 30.28
N LEU A 18 64.38 22.71 29.57
CA LEU A 18 63.04 22.45 29.04
C LEU A 18 63.11 21.38 27.95
N LEU A 19 64.00 21.50 26.97
CA LEU A 19 64.26 20.49 25.95
C LEU A 19 64.72 19.16 26.56
N GLY A 20 65.62 19.20 27.55
CA GLY A 20 66.07 18.01 28.29
C GLY A 20 64.95 17.34 29.08
N SER A 21 64.06 18.12 29.70
CA SER A 21 62.89 17.62 30.41
C SER A 21 61.87 17.00 29.45
N VAL A 22 61.63 17.61 28.28
CA VAL A 22 60.77 17.05 27.23
C VAL A 22 61.38 15.78 26.67
N ALA A 23 62.68 15.78 26.36
CA ALA A 23 63.40 14.60 25.90
C ALA A 23 63.39 13.47 26.95
N PHE A 24 63.46 13.80 28.25
CA PHE A 24 63.31 12.81 29.32
C PHE A 24 61.88 12.27 29.39
N LEU A 25 60.87 13.14 29.45
CA LEU A 25 59.45 12.79 29.58
C LEU A 25 58.92 11.99 28.38
N VAL A 26 59.36 12.31 27.16
CA VAL A 26 58.89 11.65 25.95
C VAL A 26 59.84 10.55 25.51
N GLY A 27 61.16 10.72 25.70
CA GLY A 27 62.18 9.79 25.17
C GLY A 27 62.57 8.65 26.10
N THR A 28 62.28 8.72 27.41
CA THR A 28 62.57 7.63 28.35
C THR A 28 61.29 6.91 28.79
N THR A 29 61.39 5.60 29.07
CA THR A 29 60.27 4.78 29.55
C THR A 29 59.71 5.32 30.87
N SER A 30 60.58 5.64 31.83
CA SER A 30 60.18 6.20 33.12
C SER A 30 59.51 7.58 32.99
N GLY A 31 60.03 8.43 32.09
CA GLY A 31 59.41 9.72 31.79
C GLY A 31 58.01 9.56 31.20
N LEU A 32 57.84 8.65 30.24
CA LEU A 32 56.56 8.40 29.58
C LEU A 32 55.50 7.85 30.53
N HIS A 33 55.90 6.96 31.44
CA HIS A 33 55.01 6.44 32.49
C HIS A 33 54.54 7.57 33.43
N LEU A 34 55.40 8.55 33.72
CA LEU A 34 55.05 9.73 34.50
C LEU A 34 54.03 10.60 33.75
N VAL A 35 54.19 10.77 32.43
CA VAL A 35 53.24 11.50 31.58
C VAL A 35 51.85 10.85 31.59
N PHE A 36 51.75 9.54 31.32
CA PHE A 36 50.46 8.85 31.32
C PHE A 36 49.81 8.79 32.71
N LYS A 37 50.60 8.61 33.77
CA LYS A 37 50.09 8.69 35.15
C LYS A 37 49.62 10.10 35.52
N ALA A 38 50.20 11.13 34.92
CA ALA A 38 49.74 12.50 35.07
C ALA A 38 48.46 12.75 34.26
N ALA A 39 48.28 12.10 33.11
CA ALA A 39 47.12 12.28 32.24
C ALA A 39 45.78 12.01 32.96
N ASP A 40 45.71 10.99 33.82
CA ASP A 40 44.54 10.69 34.67
C ASP A 40 44.07 11.90 35.51
N ARG A 41 44.99 12.79 35.85
CA ARG A 41 44.71 13.98 36.65
C ARG A 41 44.29 15.19 35.81
N TRP A 42 44.66 15.22 34.53
CA TRP A 42 44.46 16.36 33.63
C TRP A 42 43.27 16.17 32.70
N VAL A 43 42.86 14.91 32.46
CA VAL A 43 41.69 14.57 31.65
C VAL A 43 40.60 14.03 32.57
N PRO A 44 39.58 14.85 32.91
CA PRO A 44 38.49 14.42 33.78
C PRO A 44 37.78 13.19 33.21
N GLY A 45 37.67 12.15 34.04
CA GLY A 45 37.00 10.89 33.68
C GLY A 45 37.92 9.82 33.10
N LEU A 46 39.19 10.12 32.80
CA LEU A 46 40.18 9.15 32.33
C LEU A 46 40.87 8.43 33.49
N ASP A 47 40.97 7.11 33.42
CA ASP A 47 41.67 6.23 34.36
C ASP A 47 42.46 5.18 33.57
N ILE A 48 43.78 5.10 33.78
CA ILE A 48 44.66 4.15 33.11
C ILE A 48 45.26 3.19 34.16
N GLY A 49 44.82 1.93 34.16
CA GLY A 49 45.22 0.96 35.17
C GLY A 49 46.73 0.62 35.16
N LYS A 50 47.30 0.34 33.98
CA LYS A 50 48.73 -0.02 33.85
C LYS A 50 49.33 0.49 32.54
N VAL A 51 50.56 1.03 32.64
CA VAL A 51 51.39 1.43 31.49
C VAL A 51 52.65 0.57 31.46
N THR A 52 52.94 -0.08 30.34
CA THR A 52 54.16 -0.87 30.15
C THR A 52 54.88 -0.51 28.86
N GLY A 53 56.22 -0.64 28.87
CA GLY A 53 57.07 -0.34 27.73
C GLY A 53 57.30 1.16 27.48
N GLY A 54 57.76 1.50 26.27
CA GLY A 54 58.00 2.87 25.79
C GLY A 54 57.46 3.01 24.37
N TRP A 55 57.65 4.14 23.68
CA TRP A 55 57.05 4.37 22.35
C TRP A 55 57.27 3.29 21.28
N ARG A 56 58.34 2.50 21.37
CA ARG A 56 58.60 1.39 20.43
C ARG A 56 57.70 0.17 20.69
N ASP A 57 57.10 0.07 21.87
CA ASP A 57 56.27 -1.03 22.36
C ASP A 57 55.46 -0.58 23.59
N LEU A 58 54.53 0.35 23.41
CA LEU A 58 53.71 0.92 24.48
C LEU A 58 52.44 0.08 24.65
N THR A 59 52.15 -0.37 25.86
CA THR A 59 50.85 -0.99 26.18
C THR A 59 50.18 -0.26 27.35
N LEU A 60 48.92 0.13 27.15
CA LEU A 60 48.02 0.62 28.17
C LEU A 60 46.98 -0.47 28.45
N SER A 61 46.86 -0.92 29.70
CA SER A 61 45.86 -1.90 30.11
C SER A 61 44.83 -1.26 31.03
N ASP A 62 43.58 -1.71 30.93
CA ASP A 62 42.44 -1.23 31.71
C ASP A 62 42.23 0.28 31.60
N VAL A 63 42.17 0.81 30.37
CA VAL A 63 41.86 2.22 30.13
C VAL A 63 40.35 2.44 30.24
N ARG A 64 39.93 3.42 31.02
CA ARG A 64 38.53 3.79 31.21
C ARG A 64 38.36 5.28 31.04
N TYR A 65 37.28 5.67 30.40
CA TYR A 65 36.90 7.06 30.22
C TYR A 65 35.41 7.22 30.45
N GLU A 66 35.01 8.06 31.41
CA GLU A 66 33.60 8.30 31.73
C GLU A 66 33.27 9.81 31.80
N GLN A 67 32.27 10.22 31.02
CA GLN A 67 31.66 11.55 31.04
C GLN A 67 30.13 11.43 30.89
N PRO A 68 29.35 12.49 31.17
CA PRO A 68 27.91 12.46 30.96
C PRO A 68 27.55 12.03 29.52
N GLY A 69 26.88 10.88 29.39
CA GLY A 69 26.46 10.33 28.11
C GLY A 69 27.53 9.55 27.33
N VAL A 70 28.77 9.43 27.82
CA VAL A 70 29.82 8.65 27.14
C VAL A 70 30.61 7.83 28.15
N ALA A 71 30.65 6.52 27.96
CA ALA A 71 31.51 5.61 28.72
C ALA A 71 32.31 4.72 27.77
N VAL A 72 33.64 4.78 27.86
CA VAL A 72 34.57 3.97 27.07
C VAL A 72 35.43 3.11 28.00
N LYS A 73 35.56 1.83 27.69
CA LYS A 73 36.48 0.90 28.35
C LYS A 73 37.30 0.21 27.28
N ALA A 74 38.61 0.11 27.50
CA ALA A 74 39.52 -0.63 26.66
C ALA A 74 40.39 -1.55 27.53
N GLY A 75 40.32 -2.85 27.27
CA GLY A 75 41.10 -3.85 28.01
C GLY A 75 42.60 -3.69 27.76
N ASN A 76 43.00 -3.62 26.48
CA ASN A 76 44.37 -3.32 26.09
C ASN A 76 44.43 -2.40 24.87
N LEU A 77 45.30 -1.39 24.94
CA LEU A 77 45.73 -0.55 23.82
C LEU A 77 47.23 -0.72 23.67
N HIS A 78 47.65 -1.24 22.52
CA HIS A 78 49.05 -1.40 22.16
C HIS A 78 49.41 -0.46 21.01
N LEU A 79 50.56 0.21 21.14
CA LEU A 79 51.10 1.14 20.16
C LEU A 79 52.62 0.94 20.05
N ALA A 80 53.08 0.59 18.85
CA ALA A 80 54.50 0.48 18.53
C ALA A 80 54.88 1.49 17.43
N VAL A 81 55.68 2.49 17.77
CA VAL A 81 56.14 3.54 16.85
C VAL A 81 57.57 3.24 16.37
N GLY A 82 57.76 3.24 15.05
CA GLY A 82 59.07 3.11 14.41
C GLY A 82 59.84 4.44 14.41
N LEU A 83 60.51 4.75 15.53
CA LEU A 83 61.24 6.03 15.68
C LEU A 83 62.41 6.21 14.69
N GLU A 84 62.90 5.13 14.08
CA GLU A 84 63.89 5.20 13.00
C GLU A 84 63.38 5.93 11.75
N CYS A 85 62.07 5.89 11.49
CA CYS A 85 61.45 6.55 10.34
C CYS A 85 61.48 8.08 10.43
N LEU A 86 61.59 8.63 11.65
CA LEU A 86 61.69 10.07 11.87
C LEU A 86 62.99 10.66 11.28
N TRP A 87 64.06 9.87 11.22
CA TRP A 87 65.31 10.29 10.57
C TRP A 87 65.17 10.42 9.05
N ASN A 88 64.18 9.73 8.47
CA ASN A 88 63.84 9.77 7.05
C ASN A 88 62.61 10.65 6.77
N SER A 89 62.22 11.53 7.72
CA SER A 89 61.04 12.40 7.60
C SER A 89 59.73 11.64 7.31
N SER A 90 59.52 10.51 7.98
CA SER A 90 58.32 9.68 7.83
C SER A 90 57.76 9.23 9.19
N VAL A 91 56.45 8.98 9.25
CA VAL A 91 55.76 8.51 10.46
C VAL A 91 55.41 7.04 10.27
N CYS A 92 56.05 6.16 11.04
CA CYS A 92 55.78 4.72 11.01
C CYS A 92 55.14 4.27 12.32
N ILE A 93 53.95 3.70 12.21
CA ILE A 93 53.29 2.98 13.31
C ILE A 93 53.35 1.50 12.93
N ASN A 94 54.19 0.74 13.62
CA ASN A 94 54.44 -0.67 13.35
C ASN A 94 53.24 -1.54 13.80
N ASP A 95 52.61 -1.18 14.91
CA ASP A 95 51.42 -1.87 15.43
C ASP A 95 50.54 -0.87 16.19
N LEU A 96 49.24 -0.88 15.90
CA LEU A 96 48.20 -0.20 16.65
C LEU A 96 47.10 -1.22 16.91
N ALA A 97 47.08 -1.82 18.11
CA ALA A 97 46.13 -2.86 18.45
C ALA A 97 45.24 -2.43 19.63
N LEU A 98 43.94 -2.58 19.46
CA LEU A 98 42.93 -2.33 20.48
C LEU A 98 42.20 -3.64 20.76
N LYS A 99 42.08 -3.99 22.04
CA LYS A 99 41.42 -5.23 22.46
C LYS A 99 40.42 -4.97 23.59
N ASP A 100 39.29 -5.67 23.50
CA ASP A 100 38.19 -5.62 24.46
C ASP A 100 37.68 -4.17 24.64
N ILE A 101 37.23 -3.58 23.53
CA ILE A 101 36.71 -2.20 23.51
C ILE A 101 35.21 -2.22 23.77
N GLN A 102 34.75 -1.42 24.72
CA GLN A 102 33.34 -1.18 25.01
C GLN A 102 33.08 0.31 25.01
N VAL A 103 32.22 0.77 24.11
CA VAL A 103 31.79 2.17 24.02
C VAL A 103 30.28 2.19 24.25
N ASN A 104 29.81 2.98 25.23
CA ASN A 104 28.40 3.22 25.46
C ASN A 104 28.14 4.71 25.37
N ILE A 105 27.29 5.11 24.43
CA ILE A 105 26.87 6.48 24.19
C ILE A 105 25.37 6.57 24.47
N ASP A 106 25.00 7.51 25.34
CA ASP A 106 23.63 7.87 25.70
C ASP A 106 23.46 9.36 25.39
N SER A 107 22.93 9.65 24.20
CA SER A 107 22.82 11.01 23.67
C SER A 107 21.93 11.91 24.53
N LYS A 108 20.97 11.32 25.26
CA LYS A 108 20.05 12.04 26.17
C LYS A 108 20.75 12.64 27.40
N LYS A 109 21.95 12.15 27.73
CA LYS A 109 22.76 12.64 28.86
C LYS A 109 23.86 13.61 28.43
N MET A 110 24.00 13.86 27.12
CA MET A 110 24.97 14.81 26.60
C MET A 110 24.45 16.25 26.75
N PRO A 111 25.35 17.22 26.98
CA PRO A 111 24.98 18.63 26.91
C PRO A 111 24.50 18.99 25.49
N PRO A 112 23.50 19.87 25.34
CA PRO A 112 23.07 20.38 24.04
C PRO A 112 24.27 21.01 23.31
N SER A 113 24.47 20.64 22.05
CA SER A 113 25.50 21.26 21.21
C SER A 113 25.25 22.76 21.11
N GLU A 114 26.26 23.60 21.38
CA GLU A 114 26.25 24.98 20.90
C GLU A 114 26.16 24.92 19.37
N GLN A 115 25.23 25.69 18.79
CA GLN A 115 25.17 25.88 17.35
C GLN A 115 26.44 26.62 16.95
N VAL A 116 27.42 25.88 16.45
CA VAL A 116 28.54 26.46 15.73
C VAL A 116 27.94 27.01 14.44
N GLU A 117 27.98 28.32 14.24
CA GLU A 117 27.79 28.89 12.90
C GLU A 117 28.81 28.20 11.99
N GLU A 118 28.33 27.36 11.08
CA GLU A 118 29.18 26.74 10.07
C GLU A 118 29.78 27.88 9.22
N GLU A 119 31.04 28.22 9.49
CA GLU A 119 31.83 29.00 8.56
C GLU A 119 31.90 28.18 7.25
N GLU A 120 31.22 28.67 6.21
CA GLU A 120 31.31 28.16 4.85
C GLU A 120 32.74 28.35 4.29
N ASP A 121 33.69 27.54 4.75
CA ASP A 121 34.97 27.37 4.05
C ASP A 121 34.79 26.27 2.98
N SER A 122 34.13 26.63 1.88
CA SER A 122 33.84 25.74 0.76
C SER A 122 34.97 25.70 -0.29
N GLY A 123 36.24 25.70 0.16
CA GLY A 123 37.38 25.43 -0.71
C GLY A 123 37.44 23.96 -1.13
N PRO A 124 38.08 23.62 -2.27
CA PRO A 124 38.32 22.22 -2.64
C PRO A 124 39.14 21.54 -1.53
N LEU A 125 38.57 20.49 -0.95
CA LEU A 125 39.18 19.75 0.17
C LEU A 125 40.33 18.88 -0.36
N ASP A 126 41.52 19.46 -0.55
CA ASP A 126 42.70 18.68 -0.95
C ASP A 126 43.32 17.99 0.27
N LEU A 127 43.03 16.70 0.43
CA LEU A 127 43.55 15.88 1.53
C LEU A 127 44.95 15.35 1.15
N SER A 128 45.98 16.01 1.67
CA SER A 128 47.36 15.58 1.50
C SER A 128 48.11 15.46 2.84
N THR A 129 49.05 14.52 2.89
CA THR A 129 49.95 14.37 4.05
C THR A 129 51.31 15.01 3.76
N PRO A 130 51.84 15.87 4.64
CA PRO A 130 53.14 16.52 4.42
C PRO A 130 54.32 15.55 4.56
N TYR A 131 54.12 14.43 5.28
CA TYR A 131 55.11 13.37 5.47
C TYR A 131 54.44 12.01 5.21
N PRO A 132 55.13 11.02 4.63
CA PRO A 132 54.59 9.69 4.47
C PRO A 132 54.19 9.09 5.82
N ILE A 133 52.96 8.56 5.89
CA ILE A 133 52.41 7.87 7.06
C ILE A 133 52.21 6.40 6.70
N THR A 134 52.90 5.52 7.41
CA THR A 134 52.74 4.06 7.25
C THR A 134 52.23 3.46 8.55
N LEU A 135 51.07 2.80 8.49
CA LEU A 135 50.58 1.92 9.54
C LEU A 135 50.74 0.48 9.05
N THR A 136 51.71 -0.24 9.60
CA THR A 136 52.01 -1.62 9.20
C THR A 136 50.90 -2.58 9.62
N ARG A 137 50.37 -2.40 10.84
CA ARG A 137 49.25 -3.19 11.36
C ARG A 137 48.36 -2.33 12.24
N VAL A 138 47.07 -2.38 11.96
CA VAL A 138 45.99 -1.91 12.82
C VAL A 138 45.14 -3.13 13.13
N ALA A 139 44.91 -3.42 14.41
CA ALA A 139 44.09 -4.55 14.84
C ALA A 139 43.04 -4.10 15.86
N LEU A 140 41.79 -4.52 15.67
CA LEU A 140 40.72 -4.39 16.64
C LEU A 140 40.20 -5.79 16.98
N ASP A 141 40.25 -6.17 18.25
CA ASP A 141 39.77 -7.47 18.76
C ASP A 141 38.66 -7.19 19.77
N ASN A 142 37.48 -7.78 19.54
CA ASN A 142 36.31 -7.68 20.42
C ASN A 142 35.90 -6.22 20.73
N VAL A 143 35.39 -5.51 19.72
CA VAL A 143 34.85 -4.15 19.85
C VAL A 143 33.33 -4.21 19.96
N ASN A 144 32.77 -3.54 20.96
CA ASN A 144 31.33 -3.43 21.17
C ASN A 144 30.99 -1.96 21.41
N ILE A 145 30.18 -1.38 20.52
CA ILE A 145 29.74 0.00 20.56
C ILE A 145 28.23 -0.01 20.69
N LYS A 146 27.69 0.62 21.72
CA LYS A 146 26.27 0.85 21.89
C LYS A 146 26.01 2.35 21.84
N ILE A 147 25.20 2.79 20.88
CA ILE A 147 24.78 4.19 20.72
C ILE A 147 23.27 4.19 20.83
N ASP A 148 22.76 4.70 21.95
CA ASP A 148 21.35 4.64 22.32
C ASP A 148 20.81 3.20 22.21
N ASP A 149 19.93 2.93 21.23
CA ASP A 149 19.33 1.62 20.97
C ASP A 149 20.02 0.83 19.84
N THR A 150 21.06 1.40 19.22
CA THR A 150 21.85 0.74 18.17
C THR A 150 23.08 0.08 18.76
N THR A 151 23.33 -1.19 18.42
CA THR A 151 24.55 -1.90 18.82
C THR A 151 25.37 -2.26 17.60
N VAL A 152 26.65 -1.90 17.60
CA VAL A 152 27.65 -2.28 16.60
C VAL A 152 28.71 -3.12 17.29
N SER A 153 28.99 -4.31 16.78
CA SER A 153 30.01 -5.20 17.35
C SER A 153 30.93 -5.70 16.25
N VAL A 154 32.23 -5.81 16.53
CA VAL A 154 33.25 -6.33 15.63
C VAL A 154 34.08 -7.36 16.39
N MET A 155 34.15 -8.58 15.88
CA MET A 155 34.92 -9.65 16.50
C MET A 155 36.42 -9.49 16.24
N ASP A 156 36.79 -9.32 14.98
CA ASP A 156 38.19 -9.13 14.56
C ASP A 156 38.23 -8.17 13.37
N PHE A 157 39.13 -7.21 13.42
CA PHE A 157 39.48 -6.35 12.30
C PHE A 157 40.99 -6.24 12.25
N THR A 158 41.58 -6.48 11.08
CA THR A 158 43.01 -6.25 10.85
C THR A 158 43.19 -5.51 9.54
N SER A 159 44.02 -4.48 9.53
CA SER A 159 44.32 -3.67 8.36
C SER A 159 45.76 -3.15 8.41
N GLY A 160 46.19 -2.52 7.33
CA GLY A 160 47.36 -1.66 7.27
C GLY A 160 47.06 -0.54 6.29
N LEU A 161 47.75 0.58 6.42
CA LEU A 161 47.59 1.66 5.44
C LEU A 161 48.92 2.35 5.17
N ASN A 162 49.06 2.85 3.96
CA ASN A 162 50.14 3.74 3.57
C ASN A 162 49.53 4.97 2.95
N TRP A 163 49.81 6.14 3.52
CA TRP A 163 49.37 7.42 2.99
C TRP A 163 50.59 8.26 2.66
N GLN A 164 50.72 8.63 1.39
CA GLN A 164 51.77 9.52 0.91
C GLN A 164 51.17 10.53 -0.05
N GLU A 165 51.41 11.81 0.21
CA GLU A 165 50.82 12.92 -0.54
C GLU A 165 49.28 12.77 -0.58
N LYS A 166 48.70 12.65 -1.77
CA LYS A 166 47.26 12.40 -2.00
C LYS A 166 46.89 10.92 -2.07
N THR A 167 47.84 9.99 -2.05
CA THR A 167 47.55 8.56 -2.28
C THR A 167 47.44 7.79 -0.96
N LEU A 168 46.23 7.34 -0.66
CA LEU A 168 45.91 6.44 0.46
C LEU A 168 45.78 5.02 -0.08
N THR A 169 46.71 4.15 0.31
CA THR A 169 46.65 2.71 0.02
C THR A 169 46.26 1.94 1.26
N LEU A 170 45.11 1.27 1.21
CA LEU A 170 44.69 0.30 2.19
C LEU A 170 45.29 -1.07 1.84
N LYS A 171 46.13 -1.60 2.73
CA LYS A 171 46.72 -2.93 2.66
C LYS A 171 45.65 -4.01 2.90
N PRO A 172 45.95 -5.31 2.66
CA PRO A 172 44.98 -6.37 2.85
C PRO A 172 44.28 -6.26 4.20
N THR A 173 42.98 -5.98 4.13
CA THR A 173 42.12 -5.67 5.28
C THR A 173 41.14 -6.82 5.47
N SER A 174 41.00 -7.29 6.70
CA SER A 174 40.03 -8.31 7.09
C SER A 174 39.10 -7.75 8.16
N LEU A 175 37.80 -7.96 7.98
CA LEU A 175 36.76 -7.65 8.94
C LEU A 175 35.93 -8.92 9.17
N LYS A 176 35.85 -9.39 10.42
CA LYS A 176 35.12 -10.61 10.78
C LYS A 176 34.11 -10.34 11.88
N GLY A 177 32.92 -10.93 11.72
CA GLY A 177 31.89 -10.92 12.74
C GLY A 177 31.35 -9.52 13.05
N LEU A 178 31.22 -8.65 12.05
CA LEU A 178 30.51 -7.37 12.20
C LEU A 178 29.03 -7.65 12.45
N LEU A 179 28.47 -7.13 13.54
CA LEU A 179 27.04 -7.12 13.81
C LEU A 179 26.58 -5.67 13.96
N ILE A 180 25.57 -5.26 13.18
CA ILE A 180 24.85 -4.00 13.34
C ILE A 180 23.41 -4.34 13.70
N ALA A 181 23.03 -4.09 14.95
CA ALA A 181 21.67 -4.25 15.44
C ALA A 181 20.98 -2.89 15.54
N LEU A 182 20.02 -2.67 14.63
CA LEU A 182 19.18 -1.48 14.55
C LEU A 182 17.91 -1.67 15.40
N PRO A 183 17.34 -0.58 15.96
CA PRO A 183 16.04 -0.64 16.64
C PRO A 183 14.94 -1.05 15.65
N LYS A 184 13.94 -1.80 16.12
CA LYS A 184 12.78 -2.20 15.30
C LYS A 184 11.80 -1.04 15.16
N VAL A 185 11.29 -0.82 13.96
CA VAL A 185 10.42 0.34 13.65
C VAL A 185 9.13 0.36 14.49
N ALA A 186 8.68 -0.79 15.00
CA ALA A 186 7.49 -0.88 15.85
C ALA A 186 7.58 -0.11 17.18
N GLU A 187 8.80 0.18 17.70
CA GLU A 187 8.97 0.99 18.91
C GLU A 187 9.12 2.50 18.60
N VAL A 188 9.66 2.87 17.43
CA VAL A 188 9.84 4.28 17.02
C VAL A 188 8.53 4.86 16.43
N ALA A 189 7.75 4.05 15.73
CA ALA A 189 6.49 4.47 15.12
C ALA A 189 5.35 4.73 16.13
N GLN A 190 5.53 4.40 17.42
CA GLN A 190 4.54 4.71 18.46
C GLN A 190 4.65 6.16 18.98
N GLU A 191 5.77 6.86 18.77
CA GLU A 191 5.92 8.27 19.17
C GLU A 191 5.49 9.26 18.08
N GLU A 192 5.45 8.85 16.81
CA GLU A 192 4.93 9.66 15.69
C GLU A 192 3.87 8.91 14.87
N VAL A 193 2.76 8.53 15.50
CA VAL A 193 1.51 8.34 14.76
C VAL A 193 0.93 9.72 14.46
N VAL A 194 1.56 10.43 13.52
CA VAL A 194 0.88 11.51 12.83
C VAL A 194 -0.16 10.81 11.96
N GLU A 195 -1.43 10.83 12.40
CA GLU A 195 -2.55 10.47 11.53
C GLU A 195 -2.32 11.14 10.17
N PRO A 196 -2.46 10.42 9.04
CA PRO A 196 -2.38 11.07 7.74
C PRO A 196 -3.50 12.09 7.70
N LYS A 197 -3.16 13.35 7.97
CA LYS A 197 -4.02 14.47 7.63
C LYS A 197 -4.21 14.34 6.14
N ILE A 198 -5.42 13.96 5.75
CA ILE A 198 -5.93 14.22 4.42
C ILE A 198 -5.97 15.75 4.35
N GLU A 199 -4.83 16.35 4.04
CA GLU A 199 -4.80 17.77 3.73
C GLU A 199 -5.66 17.93 2.48
N ASN A 200 -6.72 18.72 2.61
CA ASN A 200 -7.40 19.24 1.44
C ASN A 200 -6.34 19.86 0.53
N PRO A 201 -6.34 19.57 -0.78
CA PRO A 201 -5.31 20.07 -1.69
C PRO A 201 -5.16 21.57 -1.49
N GLN A 202 -3.96 21.99 -1.06
CA GLN A 202 -3.66 23.40 -0.92
C GLN A 202 -3.67 24.02 -2.33
N PRO A 203 -4.42 25.11 -2.57
CA PRO A 203 -4.56 25.71 -3.89
C PRO A 203 -3.26 26.24 -4.52
N ASP A 204 -2.15 26.23 -3.78
CA ASP A 204 -0.83 26.73 -4.20
C ASP A 204 0.12 25.63 -4.74
N GLU A 205 -0.30 24.36 -4.79
CA GLU A 205 0.53 23.32 -5.42
C GLU A 205 0.64 23.53 -6.93
N LYS A 206 1.88 23.60 -7.43
CA LYS A 206 2.16 23.72 -8.87
C LYS A 206 1.49 22.56 -9.63
N PRO A 207 0.78 22.82 -10.75
CA PRO A 207 0.25 21.77 -11.60
C PRO A 207 1.32 20.74 -12.00
N LEU A 208 0.91 19.48 -12.17
CA LEU A 208 1.81 18.41 -12.59
C LEU A 208 2.56 18.76 -13.89
N GLY A 209 1.86 19.34 -14.87
CA GLY A 209 2.46 19.74 -16.14
C GLY A 209 3.52 20.83 -16.00
N GLU A 210 3.36 21.78 -15.07
CA GLU A 210 4.41 22.77 -14.76
C GLU A 210 5.59 22.13 -14.04
N THR A 211 5.32 21.22 -13.09
CA THR A 211 6.36 20.51 -12.35
C THR A 211 7.24 19.66 -13.27
N LEU A 212 6.62 18.91 -14.19
CA LEU A 212 7.36 18.10 -15.17
C LEU A 212 8.09 18.99 -16.20
N LYS A 213 7.50 20.11 -16.59
CA LYS A 213 8.15 21.08 -17.46
C LYS A 213 9.38 21.71 -16.82
N ASP A 214 9.29 22.13 -15.57
CA ASP A 214 10.42 22.64 -14.80
C ASP A 214 11.53 21.57 -14.71
N LEU A 215 11.16 20.32 -14.39
CA LEU A 215 12.09 19.20 -14.28
C LEU A 215 12.85 18.92 -15.58
N PHE A 216 12.16 18.90 -16.72
CA PHE A 216 12.78 18.57 -18.02
C PHE A 216 13.30 19.79 -18.79
N SER A 217 13.11 21.01 -18.27
CA SER A 217 13.67 22.23 -18.85
C SER A 217 15.20 22.32 -18.73
N ARG A 218 15.79 21.56 -17.80
CA ARG A 218 17.24 21.51 -17.53
C ARG A 218 17.77 20.09 -17.71
N PRO A 219 19.06 19.92 -18.00
CA PRO A 219 19.70 18.61 -17.95
C PRO A 219 19.56 17.95 -16.58
N VAL A 220 19.42 16.63 -16.57
CA VAL A 220 19.41 15.83 -15.32
C VAL A 220 20.81 15.81 -14.70
N LEU A 221 21.85 15.72 -15.55
CA LEU A 221 23.24 15.91 -15.16
C LEU A 221 23.66 17.34 -15.52
N PRO A 222 23.76 18.26 -14.55
CA PRO A 222 24.18 19.63 -14.82
C PRO A 222 25.64 19.69 -15.29
N GLU A 223 26.00 20.75 -16.01
CA GLU A 223 27.39 21.05 -16.30
C GLU A 223 28.14 21.32 -14.99
N MET A 224 29.06 20.44 -14.64
CA MET A 224 30.00 20.64 -13.54
C MET A 224 31.38 20.94 -14.14
N THR A 225 32.06 21.96 -13.63
CA THR A 225 33.51 22.09 -13.85
C THR A 225 34.24 20.92 -13.17
N ASP A 226 35.43 20.58 -13.68
CA ASP A 226 36.21 19.37 -13.34
C ASP A 226 36.04 18.86 -11.91
N VAL A 227 35.66 17.59 -11.77
CA VAL A 227 35.52 16.92 -10.48
C VAL A 227 36.87 16.35 -10.09
N HIS A 228 37.53 17.02 -9.13
CA HIS A 228 38.76 16.54 -8.53
C HIS A 228 38.44 15.72 -7.27
N LEU A 229 38.94 14.48 -7.22
CA LEU A 229 38.85 13.67 -6.02
C LEU A 229 39.84 14.22 -4.97
N PRO A 230 39.42 14.37 -3.71
CA PRO A 230 40.23 14.96 -2.64
C PRO A 230 41.46 14.11 -2.28
N LEU A 231 41.43 12.82 -2.61
CA LEU A 231 42.53 11.87 -2.45
C LEU A 231 42.42 10.73 -3.49
N ASN A 232 43.56 10.13 -3.82
CA ASN A 232 43.66 8.86 -4.55
C ASN A 232 43.49 7.71 -3.56
N LEU A 233 42.61 6.76 -3.88
CA LEU A 233 42.28 5.62 -3.02
C LEU A 233 42.69 4.32 -3.70
N ASN A 234 43.48 3.49 -3.03
CA ASN A 234 43.82 2.15 -3.50
C ASN A 234 43.51 1.12 -2.41
N ILE A 235 42.52 0.27 -2.63
CA ILE A 235 42.17 -0.85 -1.76
C ILE A 235 42.72 -2.12 -2.42
N GLU A 236 43.87 -2.60 -1.94
CA GLU A 236 44.51 -3.81 -2.47
C GLU A 236 43.63 -5.04 -2.29
N GLU A 237 43.02 -5.17 -1.11
CA GLU A 237 42.06 -6.21 -0.77
C GLU A 237 41.31 -5.84 0.52
N PHE A 238 39.99 -5.86 0.48
CA PHE A 238 39.14 -5.79 1.67
C PHE A 238 38.25 -7.04 1.73
N LYS A 239 38.39 -7.84 2.79
CA LYS A 239 37.65 -9.08 3.02
C LYS A 239 36.75 -8.96 4.23
N GLY A 240 35.45 -9.09 4.02
CA GLY A 240 34.44 -9.23 5.07
C GLY A 240 34.00 -10.67 5.24
N GLU A 241 33.90 -11.16 6.47
CA GLU A 241 33.36 -12.49 6.79
C GLU A 241 32.32 -12.39 7.90
N GLN A 242 31.18 -13.08 7.73
CA GLN A 242 30.11 -13.14 8.73
C GLN A 242 29.61 -11.74 9.17
N LEU A 243 29.35 -10.85 8.21
CA LEU A 243 28.78 -9.54 8.50
C LEU A 243 27.26 -9.68 8.62
N ARG A 244 26.64 -9.07 9.63
CA ARG A 244 25.21 -9.19 9.87
C ARG A 244 24.60 -7.84 10.22
N VAL A 245 23.47 -7.54 9.58
CA VAL A 245 22.63 -6.39 9.90
C VAL A 245 21.27 -6.92 10.31
N THR A 246 20.81 -6.56 11.51
CA THR A 246 19.53 -6.98 12.08
C THR A 246 18.66 -5.78 12.44
N GLY A 247 17.34 -5.91 12.24
CA GLY A 247 16.35 -4.90 12.61
C GLY A 247 14.96 -5.39 12.16
N ASP A 248 14.37 -4.69 11.21
CA ASP A 248 13.18 -5.15 10.49
C ASP A 248 13.49 -6.22 9.44
N THR A 249 14.69 -6.16 8.86
CA THR A 249 15.24 -7.19 7.97
C THR A 249 16.51 -7.77 8.58
N ASP A 250 16.76 -9.06 8.33
CA ASP A 250 17.98 -9.76 8.77
C ASP A 250 18.79 -10.13 7.53
N ILE A 251 19.90 -9.43 7.34
CA ILE A 251 20.83 -9.62 6.23
C ILE A 251 22.11 -10.19 6.80
N THR A 252 22.50 -11.38 6.35
CA THR A 252 23.77 -11.99 6.69
C THR A 252 24.62 -12.07 5.43
N VAL A 253 25.77 -11.41 5.42
CA VAL A 253 26.81 -11.51 4.40
C VAL A 253 27.84 -12.53 4.86
N SER A 254 27.86 -13.69 4.23
CA SER A 254 28.80 -14.77 4.52
C SER A 254 30.23 -14.34 4.18
N THR A 255 30.42 -13.78 2.98
CA THR A 255 31.70 -13.27 2.50
C THR A 255 31.51 -12.01 1.64
N MET A 256 32.48 -11.11 1.73
CA MET A 256 32.59 -9.90 0.91
C MET A 256 34.04 -9.72 0.47
N LEU A 257 34.26 -9.42 -0.80
CA LEU A 257 35.57 -9.02 -1.34
C LEU A 257 35.40 -7.68 -2.07
N LEU A 258 36.26 -6.72 -1.76
CA LEU A 258 36.35 -5.46 -2.49
C LEU A 258 37.82 -5.19 -2.89
N LYS A 259 38.04 -4.92 -4.17
CA LYS A 259 39.30 -4.46 -4.75
C LYS A 259 39.00 -3.30 -5.69
N VAL A 260 39.48 -2.11 -5.33
CA VAL A 260 39.20 -0.89 -6.08
C VAL A 260 40.40 0.03 -6.02
N SER A 261 40.73 0.63 -7.15
CA SER A 261 41.72 1.70 -7.25
C SER A 261 41.08 2.92 -7.90
N SER A 262 41.32 4.10 -7.35
CA SER A 262 40.84 5.38 -7.87
C SER A 262 42.02 6.35 -7.83
N ILE A 263 42.58 6.64 -8.99
CA ILE A 263 43.80 7.46 -9.13
C ILE A 263 43.50 8.56 -10.13
N ASP A 264 43.56 9.81 -9.67
CA ASP A 264 43.36 11.02 -10.49
C ASP A 264 42.05 10.96 -11.29
N GLY A 265 40.97 10.54 -10.62
CA GLY A 265 39.65 10.39 -11.22
C GLY A 265 39.46 9.11 -12.04
N ASN A 266 40.50 8.31 -12.27
CA ASN A 266 40.39 7.00 -12.92
C ASN A 266 40.12 5.90 -11.90
N THR A 267 38.88 5.44 -11.85
CA THR A 267 38.42 4.40 -10.95
C THR A 267 38.34 3.06 -11.69
N LYS A 268 39.01 2.04 -11.14
CA LYS A 268 38.94 0.65 -11.56
C LYS A 268 38.43 -0.20 -10.41
N LEU A 269 37.26 -0.80 -10.60
CA LEU A 269 36.70 -1.83 -9.73
C LEU A 269 37.16 -3.19 -10.25
N ASP A 270 38.21 -3.74 -9.65
CA ASP A 270 38.74 -5.06 -10.02
C ASP A 270 37.78 -6.18 -9.61
N ALA A 271 37.20 -6.08 -8.41
CA ALA A 271 36.19 -7.01 -7.92
C ALA A 271 35.35 -6.40 -6.79
N LEU A 272 34.04 -6.60 -6.85
CA LEU A 272 33.12 -6.54 -5.73
C LEU A 272 32.32 -7.85 -5.72
N ASP A 273 32.67 -8.76 -4.83
CA ASP A 273 31.99 -10.04 -4.67
C ASP A 273 31.31 -10.07 -3.30
N ILE A 274 30.01 -10.34 -3.28
CA ILE A 274 29.20 -10.43 -2.06
C ILE A 274 28.40 -11.73 -2.10
N ASP A 275 28.55 -12.58 -1.09
CA ASP A 275 27.71 -13.75 -0.84
C ASP A 275 26.87 -13.48 0.42
N SER A 276 25.55 -13.42 0.27
CA SER A 276 24.62 -13.08 1.34
C SER A 276 23.39 -13.98 1.40
N SER A 277 22.68 -13.93 2.52
CA SER A 277 21.39 -14.59 2.71
C SER A 277 20.35 -14.18 1.65
N GLN A 278 20.47 -12.99 1.07
CA GLN A 278 19.56 -12.47 0.04
C GLN A 278 20.03 -12.72 -1.40
N GLY A 279 21.23 -13.28 -1.61
CA GLY A 279 21.75 -13.56 -2.94
C GLY A 279 23.24 -13.29 -3.07
N ILE A 280 23.74 -13.52 -4.27
CA ILE A 280 25.14 -13.34 -4.66
C ILE A 280 25.23 -12.15 -5.60
N VAL A 281 26.22 -11.28 -5.42
CA VAL A 281 26.52 -10.15 -6.31
C VAL A 281 28.00 -10.19 -6.71
N ASN A 282 28.27 -10.01 -7.99
CA ASN A 282 29.61 -9.85 -8.55
C ASN A 282 29.63 -8.62 -9.46
N ALA A 283 30.47 -7.64 -9.16
CA ALA A 283 30.61 -6.44 -9.98
C ALA A 283 32.08 -6.10 -10.28
N SER A 284 32.31 -5.57 -11.48
CA SER A 284 33.62 -5.15 -11.95
C SER A 284 33.45 -4.08 -13.02
N GLY A 285 34.43 -3.21 -13.19
CA GLY A 285 34.36 -2.18 -14.22
C GLY A 285 35.32 -1.03 -14.04
N THR A 286 35.11 0.01 -14.84
CA THR A 286 35.88 1.25 -14.81
C THR A 286 34.96 2.46 -14.89
N ALA A 287 35.36 3.55 -14.25
CA ALA A 287 34.73 4.85 -14.36
C ALA A 287 35.81 5.93 -14.33
N GLN A 288 35.71 6.95 -15.16
CA GLN A 288 36.66 8.06 -15.21
C GLN A 288 35.91 9.36 -14.98
N LEU A 289 36.46 10.26 -14.15
CA LEU A 289 35.87 11.56 -13.84
C LEU A 289 36.49 12.73 -14.65
N SER A 290 37.27 12.41 -15.68
CA SER A 290 37.73 13.37 -16.69
C SER A 290 36.98 13.18 -18.01
N ASP A 291 37.20 14.12 -18.94
CA ASP A 291 36.58 14.12 -20.27
C ASP A 291 35.03 14.10 -20.16
N ASN A 292 34.38 13.16 -20.86
CA ASN A 292 32.92 13.00 -20.85
C ASN A 292 32.41 12.01 -19.79
N TRP A 293 33.28 11.63 -18.86
CA TRP A 293 33.02 10.67 -17.80
C TRP A 293 32.63 9.28 -18.32
N PRO A 294 33.56 8.57 -19.01
CA PRO A 294 33.29 7.24 -19.51
C PRO A 294 33.10 6.25 -18.37
N VAL A 295 32.15 5.33 -18.54
CA VAL A 295 31.82 4.26 -17.60
C VAL A 295 31.67 2.94 -18.35
N ASP A 296 32.18 1.85 -17.77
CA ASP A 296 31.90 0.47 -18.19
C ASP A 296 31.83 -0.39 -16.93
N ILE A 297 30.63 -0.64 -16.43
CA ILE A 297 30.37 -1.40 -15.21
C ILE A 297 29.50 -2.59 -15.57
N THR A 298 29.93 -3.78 -15.16
CA THR A 298 29.13 -5.01 -15.24
C THR A 298 28.83 -5.50 -13.83
N LEU A 299 27.55 -5.76 -13.56
CA LEU A 299 27.06 -6.35 -12.32
C LEU A 299 26.26 -7.61 -12.68
N ASN A 300 26.65 -8.73 -12.09
CA ASN A 300 25.89 -9.97 -12.12
C ASN A 300 25.36 -10.25 -10.72
N SER A 301 24.11 -10.67 -10.60
CA SER A 301 23.50 -11.02 -9.33
C SER A 301 22.62 -12.26 -9.49
N THR A 302 22.58 -13.10 -8.45
CA THR A 302 21.58 -14.16 -8.31
C THR A 302 20.80 -13.92 -7.03
N LEU A 303 19.52 -13.62 -7.14
CA LEU A 303 18.66 -13.30 -6.02
C LEU A 303 18.26 -14.56 -5.24
N ASN A 304 18.22 -14.47 -3.92
CA ASN A 304 17.74 -15.50 -3.00
C ASN A 304 16.61 -14.96 -2.11
N VAL A 305 15.72 -14.16 -2.70
CA VAL A 305 14.57 -13.54 -2.02
C VAL A 305 13.28 -13.93 -2.72
N GLU A 306 12.27 -14.39 -1.97
CA GLU A 306 10.95 -14.67 -2.53
C GLU A 306 10.23 -13.37 -2.92
N PRO A 307 9.44 -13.34 -4.01
CA PRO A 307 9.13 -14.44 -4.94
C PRO A 307 10.14 -14.57 -6.11
N LEU A 308 11.29 -13.92 -6.05
CA LEU A 308 12.29 -13.87 -7.13
C LEU A 308 13.49 -14.79 -6.85
N LYS A 309 13.29 -15.84 -6.05
CA LYS A 309 14.37 -16.74 -5.66
C LYS A 309 14.92 -17.47 -6.90
N GLY A 310 16.23 -17.38 -7.10
CA GLY A 310 16.94 -17.93 -8.25
C GLY A 310 16.98 -17.01 -9.48
N GLU A 311 16.39 -15.82 -9.41
CA GLU A 311 16.44 -14.82 -10.49
C GLU A 311 17.87 -14.35 -10.73
N LYS A 312 18.32 -14.38 -11.98
CA LYS A 312 19.65 -13.92 -12.37
C LYS A 312 19.55 -12.58 -13.05
N VAL A 313 20.19 -11.58 -12.46
CA VAL A 313 20.25 -10.21 -12.97
C VAL A 313 21.62 -9.97 -13.57
N LYS A 314 21.68 -9.57 -14.84
CA LYS A 314 22.89 -9.06 -15.47
C LYS A 314 22.66 -7.63 -15.90
N LEU A 315 23.30 -6.69 -15.21
CA LEU A 315 23.31 -5.28 -15.52
C LEU A 315 24.66 -4.91 -16.17
N LYS A 316 24.60 -4.23 -17.31
CA LYS A 316 25.75 -3.60 -17.93
C LYS A 316 25.44 -2.13 -18.15
N MET A 317 26.32 -1.26 -17.67
CA MET A 317 26.27 0.17 -17.89
C MET A 317 27.53 0.57 -18.66
N GLY A 318 27.37 1.24 -19.80
CA GLY A 318 28.45 1.60 -20.71
C GLY A 318 28.30 3.01 -21.28
N GLY A 319 29.31 3.51 -21.96
CA GLY A 319 29.28 4.81 -22.63
C GLY A 319 29.86 5.90 -21.75
N ALA A 320 29.26 7.09 -21.76
CA ALA A 320 29.77 8.27 -21.07
C ALA A 320 28.64 9.07 -20.45
N LEU A 321 28.75 9.41 -19.16
CA LEU A 321 27.67 10.06 -18.40
C LEU A 321 27.34 11.47 -18.93
N ARG A 322 28.33 12.20 -19.46
CA ARG A 322 28.14 13.53 -20.08
C ARG A 322 27.75 13.49 -21.56
N GLU A 323 27.84 12.33 -22.21
CA GLU A 323 27.37 12.12 -23.58
C GLU A 323 26.24 11.10 -23.59
N GLN A 324 26.47 9.92 -24.16
CA GLN A 324 25.48 8.85 -24.27
C GLN A 324 25.79 7.73 -23.27
N LEU A 325 24.85 7.50 -22.37
CA LEU A 325 24.83 6.40 -21.43
C LEU A 325 24.01 5.25 -22.01
N GLU A 326 24.55 4.04 -21.95
CA GLU A 326 23.89 2.80 -22.36
C GLU A 326 23.71 1.88 -21.16
N ILE A 327 22.49 1.39 -20.96
CA ILE A 327 22.11 0.51 -19.86
C ILE A 327 21.46 -0.73 -20.47
N GLY A 328 22.04 -1.91 -20.21
CA GLY A 328 21.46 -3.20 -20.54
C GLY A 328 21.16 -3.98 -19.27
N VAL A 329 19.93 -4.45 -19.11
CA VAL A 329 19.53 -5.34 -18.03
C VAL A 329 18.94 -6.60 -18.65
N ASN A 330 19.52 -7.75 -18.32
CA ASN A 330 18.98 -9.06 -18.67
C ASN A 330 18.58 -9.77 -17.38
N LEU A 331 17.33 -10.20 -17.32
CA LEU A 331 16.76 -11.01 -16.25
C LEU A 331 16.54 -12.43 -16.79
N SER A 332 16.89 -13.44 -16.01
CA SER A 332 16.68 -14.84 -16.35
C SER A 332 16.38 -15.67 -15.11
N GLY A 333 15.15 -16.20 -15.04
CA GLY A 333 14.64 -16.91 -13.88
C GLY A 333 13.12 -16.88 -13.83
N PRO A 334 12.51 -16.63 -12.65
CA PRO A 334 11.08 -16.31 -12.53
C PRO A 334 10.60 -15.21 -13.48
N VAL A 335 11.45 -14.22 -13.78
CA VAL A 335 11.21 -13.12 -14.73
C VAL A 335 12.24 -13.20 -15.86
N ASP A 336 11.79 -13.51 -17.07
CA ASP A 336 12.63 -13.48 -18.28
C ASP A 336 12.37 -12.17 -19.04
N MET A 337 13.33 -11.24 -19.02
CA MET A 337 13.16 -9.90 -19.60
C MET A 337 14.50 -9.29 -20.01
N ASP A 338 14.51 -8.66 -21.18
CA ASP A 338 15.61 -7.84 -21.67
C ASP A 338 15.18 -6.38 -21.72
N LEU A 339 15.88 -5.51 -20.99
CA LEU A 339 15.75 -4.06 -21.05
C LEU A 339 17.03 -3.47 -21.63
N ARG A 340 16.87 -2.60 -22.63
CA ARG A 340 17.94 -1.74 -23.17
C ARG A 340 17.48 -0.30 -23.09
N ALA A 341 18.32 0.55 -22.51
CA ALA A 341 18.08 1.98 -22.43
C ALA A 341 19.32 2.74 -22.93
N GLN A 342 19.09 3.77 -23.73
CA GLN A 342 20.10 4.75 -24.12
C GLN A 342 19.58 6.13 -23.71
N THR A 343 20.43 6.94 -23.09
CA THR A 343 20.04 8.28 -22.67
C THR A 343 21.21 9.26 -22.67
N ARG A 344 20.90 10.55 -22.71
CA ARG A 344 21.89 11.63 -22.58
C ARG A 344 21.51 12.51 -21.41
N LEU A 345 22.15 12.28 -20.26
CA LEU A 345 21.77 12.91 -19.00
C LEU A 345 22.08 14.42 -18.99
N ALA A 346 23.11 14.84 -19.74
CA ALA A 346 23.54 16.23 -19.87
C ALA A 346 22.73 17.04 -20.91
N GLU A 347 21.72 16.44 -21.57
CA GLU A 347 20.83 17.16 -22.48
C GLU A 347 19.48 17.47 -21.84
N ALA A 348 19.00 18.70 -22.00
CA ALA A 348 17.64 19.08 -21.61
C ALA A 348 16.58 18.27 -22.36
N GLY A 349 15.46 18.01 -21.68
CA GLY A 349 14.39 17.14 -22.17
C GLY A 349 14.68 15.64 -22.01
N LEU A 350 15.85 15.23 -21.50
CA LEU A 350 16.25 13.83 -21.28
C LEU A 350 15.98 12.93 -22.51
N PRO A 351 16.79 13.03 -23.58
CA PRO A 351 16.72 12.10 -24.71
C PRO A 351 16.83 10.66 -24.20
N LEU A 352 15.88 9.83 -24.61
CA LEU A 352 15.69 8.48 -24.10
C LEU A 352 15.27 7.55 -25.23
N ASN A 353 15.90 6.38 -25.29
CA ASN A 353 15.45 5.25 -26.08
C ASN A 353 15.44 4.01 -25.18
N VAL A 354 14.25 3.51 -24.83
CA VAL A 354 14.05 2.31 -24.01
C VAL A 354 13.36 1.26 -24.84
N GLU A 355 13.91 0.06 -24.85
CA GLU A 355 13.31 -1.14 -25.42
C GLU A 355 13.24 -2.22 -24.33
N VAL A 356 12.02 -2.71 -24.06
CA VAL A 356 11.78 -3.82 -23.15
C VAL A 356 11.17 -4.96 -23.95
N ASN A 357 11.81 -6.13 -23.87
CA ASN A 357 11.37 -7.34 -24.55
C ASN A 357 11.24 -8.48 -23.55
N SER A 358 10.17 -9.26 -23.67
CA SER A 358 10.04 -10.54 -22.98
C SER A 358 9.26 -11.51 -23.86
N LYS A 359 9.72 -12.76 -23.95
CA LYS A 359 8.98 -13.82 -24.63
C LYS A 359 7.73 -14.20 -23.84
N GLN A 360 7.83 -14.20 -22.52
CA GLN A 360 6.76 -14.59 -21.63
C GLN A 360 6.98 -14.02 -20.23
N LEU A 361 6.05 -13.20 -19.76
CA LEU A 361 5.89 -12.80 -18.37
C LEU A 361 4.65 -13.46 -17.80
N TYR A 362 4.67 -13.77 -16.51
CA TYR A 362 3.52 -14.32 -15.82
C TYR A 362 3.48 -13.85 -14.37
N TRP A 363 2.28 -13.80 -13.82
CA TRP A 363 2.03 -13.46 -12.43
C TRP A 363 1.06 -14.47 -11.81
N PRO A 364 1.27 -14.92 -10.57
CA PRO A 364 2.46 -14.71 -9.73
C PRO A 364 3.75 -15.27 -10.35
N PHE A 365 4.91 -14.70 -10.00
CA PHE A 365 6.22 -15.15 -10.53
C PHE A 365 6.62 -16.56 -10.06
N THR A 366 5.96 -17.07 -9.01
CA THR A 366 6.15 -18.41 -8.45
C THR A 366 4.81 -19.11 -8.28
N GLY A 367 4.75 -20.41 -8.52
CA GLY A 367 3.54 -21.22 -8.35
C GLY A 367 2.67 -21.27 -9.62
N GLU A 368 1.36 -21.31 -9.44
CA GLU A 368 0.41 -21.42 -10.55
C GLU A 368 0.26 -20.08 -11.29
N LYS A 369 0.52 -20.08 -12.60
CA LYS A 369 0.42 -18.89 -13.45
C LYS A 369 -1.05 -18.48 -13.59
N GLN A 370 -1.43 -17.35 -13.00
CA GLN A 370 -2.79 -16.82 -13.09
C GLN A 370 -2.95 -15.85 -14.25
N TYR A 371 -1.91 -15.07 -14.53
CA TYR A 371 -1.88 -14.10 -15.61
C TYR A 371 -0.61 -14.27 -16.41
N GLN A 372 -0.69 -14.05 -17.71
CA GLN A 372 0.42 -14.25 -18.63
C GLN A 372 0.38 -13.20 -19.73
N ALA A 373 1.55 -12.65 -20.05
CA ALA A 373 1.80 -11.77 -21.17
C ALA A 373 2.89 -12.41 -22.04
N ASP A 374 2.53 -12.83 -23.25
CA ASP A 374 3.40 -13.41 -24.26
C ASP A 374 3.86 -12.31 -25.24
N ASP A 375 5.09 -12.46 -25.74
CA ASP A 375 5.72 -11.60 -26.74
C ASP A 375 5.60 -10.09 -26.43
N LEU A 376 5.87 -9.70 -25.18
CA LEU A 376 5.91 -8.30 -24.78
C LEU A 376 7.04 -7.58 -25.52
N LYS A 377 6.67 -6.53 -26.24
CA LYS A 377 7.58 -5.56 -26.83
C LYS A 377 7.09 -4.18 -26.46
N LEU A 378 7.90 -3.41 -25.73
CA LEU A 378 7.64 -2.03 -25.38
C LEU A 378 8.81 -1.18 -25.86
N LYS A 379 8.51 -0.07 -26.52
CA LYS A 379 9.50 0.90 -26.99
C LYS A 379 9.07 2.31 -26.65
N LEU A 380 9.95 3.06 -25.99
CA LEU A 380 9.82 4.49 -25.70
C LEU A 380 10.99 5.21 -26.35
N THR A 381 10.74 6.17 -27.24
CA THR A 381 11.81 6.89 -27.97
C THR A 381 11.47 8.37 -28.10
N GLY A 382 12.44 9.25 -27.85
CA GLY A 382 12.33 10.69 -28.04
C GLY A 382 12.92 11.46 -26.87
N LYS A 383 12.41 12.68 -26.63
CA LYS A 383 12.67 13.46 -25.41
C LYS A 383 11.41 13.45 -24.56
N MET A 384 11.51 13.69 -23.26
CA MET A 384 10.33 13.89 -22.42
C MET A 384 9.44 15.06 -22.88
N THR A 385 9.97 15.96 -23.72
CA THR A 385 9.22 17.05 -24.38
C THR A 385 8.55 16.66 -25.71
N ASP A 386 8.92 15.51 -26.29
CA ASP A 386 8.33 14.92 -27.50
C ASP A 386 8.79 13.46 -27.60
N TYR A 387 7.98 12.55 -27.06
CA TYR A 387 8.26 11.12 -27.04
C TYR A 387 7.18 10.32 -27.76
N THR A 388 7.58 9.15 -28.23
CA THR A 388 6.70 8.14 -28.81
C THR A 388 6.76 6.87 -27.95
N LEU A 389 5.62 6.28 -27.65
CA LEU A 389 5.46 5.04 -26.90
C LEU A 389 4.72 4.04 -27.79
N SER A 390 5.30 2.86 -27.97
CA SER A 390 4.63 1.73 -28.61
C SER A 390 4.73 0.48 -27.73
N MET A 391 3.65 -0.29 -27.66
CA MET A 391 3.62 -1.55 -26.93
C MET A 391 2.79 -2.58 -27.68
N ARG A 392 3.26 -3.83 -27.71
CA ARG A 392 2.51 -4.99 -28.19
C ARG A 392 2.72 -6.17 -27.25
N THR A 393 1.64 -6.88 -26.95
CA THR A 393 1.69 -8.15 -26.20
C THR A 393 0.41 -8.96 -26.42
N ALA A 394 0.49 -10.28 -26.24
CA ALA A 394 -0.68 -11.15 -26.12
C ALA A 394 -0.88 -11.52 -24.64
N VAL A 395 -2.06 -11.31 -24.09
CA VAL A 395 -2.36 -11.59 -22.68
C VAL A 395 -3.41 -12.69 -22.55
N LYS A 396 -3.37 -13.42 -21.43
CA LYS A 396 -4.39 -14.36 -21.00
C LYS A 396 -4.33 -14.54 -19.48
N GLY A 397 -5.41 -14.95 -18.85
CA GLY A 397 -5.36 -15.28 -17.43
C GLY A 397 -6.67 -15.76 -16.85
N GLN A 398 -6.68 -15.94 -15.53
CA GLN A 398 -7.87 -16.24 -14.77
C GLN A 398 -8.87 -15.09 -14.94
N GLU A 399 -10.05 -15.40 -15.48
CA GLU A 399 -11.12 -14.45 -15.80
C GLU A 399 -10.77 -13.40 -16.86
N ILE A 400 -9.61 -13.51 -17.50
CA ILE A 400 -9.20 -12.64 -18.61
C ILE A 400 -9.14 -13.48 -19.89
N PRO A 401 -10.07 -13.29 -20.84
CA PRO A 401 -10.03 -14.00 -22.10
C PRO A 401 -8.74 -13.67 -22.87
N PRO A 402 -8.20 -14.61 -23.67
CA PRO A 402 -7.04 -14.34 -24.50
C PRO A 402 -7.24 -13.09 -25.37
N ALA A 403 -6.29 -12.17 -25.31
CA ALA A 403 -6.36 -10.89 -25.99
C ALA A 403 -5.00 -10.48 -26.58
N THR A 404 -4.99 -9.80 -27.73
CA THR A 404 -3.81 -9.09 -28.22
C THR A 404 -3.98 -7.60 -27.98
N ILE A 405 -3.02 -6.98 -27.32
CA ILE A 405 -2.99 -5.55 -27.01
C ILE A 405 -1.92 -4.89 -27.90
N THR A 406 -2.30 -3.83 -28.59
CA THR A 406 -1.37 -2.93 -29.29
C THR A 406 -1.67 -1.48 -28.93
N LEU A 407 -0.64 -0.74 -28.56
CA LEU A 407 -0.71 0.64 -28.09
C LEU A 407 0.30 1.47 -28.88
N ASP A 408 -0.16 2.57 -29.45
CA ASP A 408 0.68 3.62 -30.05
C ASP A 408 0.25 4.97 -29.46
N ALA A 409 1.21 5.69 -28.88
CA ALA A 409 0.98 6.98 -28.25
C ALA A 409 2.15 7.94 -28.47
N LYS A 410 1.86 9.24 -28.41
CA LYS A 410 2.84 10.33 -28.43
C LYS A 410 2.56 11.26 -27.28
N GLY A 411 3.58 11.80 -26.65
CA GLY A 411 3.38 12.68 -25.51
C GLY A 411 4.52 13.64 -25.28
N ASN A 412 4.31 14.49 -24.30
CA ASN A 412 5.30 15.41 -23.77
C ASN A 412 5.07 15.59 -22.26
N GLU A 413 5.70 16.57 -21.65
CA GLU A 413 5.62 16.84 -20.22
C GLU A 413 4.23 17.31 -19.74
N GLN A 414 3.29 17.60 -20.66
CA GLN A 414 1.98 18.19 -20.37
C GLN A 414 0.80 17.33 -20.83
N GLN A 415 1.00 16.44 -21.80
CA GLN A 415 -0.08 15.63 -22.37
C GLN A 415 0.43 14.34 -23.00
N VAL A 416 -0.48 13.36 -23.13
CA VAL A 416 -0.30 12.20 -23.98
C VAL A 416 -1.50 12.04 -24.92
N ASN A 417 -1.19 11.95 -26.22
CA ASN A 417 -2.12 11.57 -27.26
C ASN A 417 -1.98 10.08 -27.55
N LEU A 418 -3.03 9.34 -27.26
CA LEU A 418 -3.21 7.95 -27.62
C LEU A 418 -3.74 7.88 -29.06
N ASP A 419 -2.83 7.74 -30.02
CA ASP A 419 -3.16 7.59 -31.45
C ASP A 419 -4.08 6.39 -31.67
N LYS A 420 -3.75 5.27 -31.01
CA LYS A 420 -4.55 4.04 -31.03
C LYS A 420 -4.14 3.07 -29.91
N LEU A 421 -5.07 2.72 -29.04
CA LEU A 421 -5.04 1.48 -28.26
C LEU A 421 -6.02 0.49 -28.90
N THR A 422 -5.57 -0.72 -29.18
CA THR A 422 -6.40 -1.80 -29.70
C THR A 422 -6.29 -3.01 -28.78
N VAL A 423 -7.45 -3.55 -28.40
CA VAL A 423 -7.58 -4.82 -27.70
C VAL A 423 -8.39 -5.76 -28.59
N ALA A 424 -7.74 -6.76 -29.17
CA ALA A 424 -8.38 -7.81 -29.95
C ALA A 424 -8.62 -9.02 -29.04
N ALA A 425 -9.88 -9.22 -28.65
CA ALA A 425 -10.31 -10.27 -27.71
C ALA A 425 -11.74 -10.69 -28.08
N LEU A 426 -12.18 -11.86 -27.60
CA LEU A 426 -13.58 -12.31 -27.78
C LEU A 426 -14.03 -12.29 -29.25
N GLU A 427 -13.15 -12.68 -30.18
CA GLU A 427 -13.38 -12.66 -31.64
C GLU A 427 -13.73 -11.28 -32.23
N GLY A 428 -13.58 -10.21 -31.45
CA GLY A 428 -13.86 -8.83 -31.81
C GLY A 428 -12.66 -7.92 -31.53
N LYS A 429 -12.91 -6.62 -31.66
CA LYS A 429 -11.89 -5.57 -31.51
C LYS A 429 -12.45 -4.38 -30.76
N THR A 430 -11.75 -3.97 -29.71
CA THR A 430 -11.98 -2.71 -29.00
C THR A 430 -10.88 -1.74 -29.38
N GLU A 431 -11.22 -0.51 -29.78
CA GLU A 431 -10.25 0.53 -30.08
C GLU A 431 -10.54 1.79 -29.25
N LEU A 432 -9.51 2.33 -28.61
CA LEU A 432 -9.57 3.59 -27.86
C LEU A 432 -8.62 4.61 -28.51
N LYS A 433 -9.15 5.80 -28.79
CA LYS A 433 -8.37 7.01 -29.09
C LYS A 433 -8.62 8.00 -27.98
N ALA A 434 -7.57 8.60 -27.45
CA ALA A 434 -7.72 9.54 -26.33
C ALA A 434 -6.65 10.62 -26.33
N LEU A 435 -6.99 11.80 -25.83
CA LEU A 435 -6.05 12.82 -25.42
C LEU A 435 -6.21 13.00 -23.91
N LEU A 436 -5.12 12.84 -23.18
CA LEU A 436 -5.03 13.12 -21.74
C LEU A 436 -4.06 14.29 -21.55
N ASP A 437 -4.51 15.35 -20.90
CA ASP A 437 -3.78 16.59 -20.66
C ASP A 437 -3.72 16.85 -19.16
N TRP A 438 -2.56 17.25 -18.65
CA TRP A 438 -2.33 17.62 -17.25
C TRP A 438 -1.57 18.94 -17.12
N GLN A 439 -1.68 19.83 -18.12
CA GLN A 439 -1.00 21.13 -18.12
C GLN A 439 -1.41 21.98 -16.90
N GLN A 440 -2.70 22.02 -16.59
CA GLN A 440 -3.25 22.72 -15.42
C GLN A 440 -4.01 21.77 -14.49
N ALA A 441 -4.86 20.93 -15.08
CA ALA A 441 -5.67 19.93 -14.40
C ALA A 441 -5.71 18.69 -15.29
N ILE A 442 -5.92 17.52 -14.70
CA ILE A 442 -6.10 16.29 -15.48
C ILE A 442 -7.40 16.44 -16.26
N SER A 443 -7.33 16.46 -17.58
CA SER A 443 -8.48 16.52 -18.48
C SER A 443 -8.32 15.50 -19.59
N TRP A 444 -9.45 14.97 -20.06
CA TRP A 444 -9.42 13.95 -21.11
C TRP A 444 -10.51 14.16 -22.15
N ARG A 445 -10.24 13.66 -23.35
CA ARG A 445 -11.23 13.38 -24.39
C ARG A 445 -10.93 12.00 -24.95
N GLY A 446 -11.91 11.11 -24.93
CA GLY A 446 -11.75 9.73 -25.37
C GLY A 446 -12.88 9.27 -26.27
N GLU A 447 -12.54 8.48 -27.28
CA GLU A 447 -13.48 7.76 -28.14
C GLU A 447 -13.16 6.26 -28.08
N LEU A 448 -14.10 5.49 -27.56
CA LEU A 448 -14.05 4.03 -27.47
C LEU A 448 -14.98 3.44 -28.52
N THR A 449 -14.44 2.57 -29.38
CA THR A 449 -15.22 1.80 -30.35
C THR A 449 -15.13 0.31 -30.03
N LEU A 450 -16.28 -0.36 -30.06
CA LEU A 450 -16.40 -1.81 -29.94
C LEU A 450 -16.86 -2.35 -31.29
N ASN A 451 -16.14 -3.33 -31.83
CA ASN A 451 -16.44 -3.94 -33.11
C ASN A 451 -16.51 -5.46 -32.96
N GLY A 452 -17.72 -6.00 -33.01
CA GLY A 452 -17.98 -7.44 -33.08
C GLY A 452 -17.58 -8.23 -31.84
N ILE A 453 -17.63 -7.65 -30.64
CA ILE A 453 -17.31 -8.35 -29.38
C ILE A 453 -18.25 -9.53 -29.19
N ASN A 454 -17.73 -10.76 -29.19
CA ASN A 454 -18.50 -12.00 -29.12
C ASN A 454 -18.23 -12.79 -27.83
N THR A 455 -19.19 -12.78 -26.91
CA THR A 455 -19.05 -13.45 -25.60
C THR A 455 -19.46 -14.93 -25.63
N ALA A 456 -19.86 -15.50 -26.76
CA ALA A 456 -20.45 -16.84 -26.82
C ALA A 456 -19.55 -17.97 -26.29
N LYS A 457 -18.23 -17.82 -26.38
CA LYS A 457 -17.26 -18.81 -25.86
C LYS A 457 -17.11 -18.73 -24.33
N GLU A 458 -17.04 -17.51 -23.78
CA GLU A 458 -16.82 -17.30 -22.34
C GLU A 458 -18.11 -17.37 -21.52
N PHE A 459 -19.22 -16.95 -22.10
CA PHE A 459 -20.54 -16.93 -21.46
C PHE A 459 -21.56 -17.66 -22.34
N PRO A 460 -21.49 -19.01 -22.46
CA PRO A 460 -22.33 -19.78 -23.37
C PRO A 460 -23.83 -19.75 -23.03
N ASP A 461 -24.18 -19.53 -21.77
CA ASP A 461 -25.59 -19.37 -21.34
C ASP A 461 -26.16 -17.99 -21.71
N TRP A 462 -25.27 -17.05 -22.08
CA TRP A 462 -25.57 -15.68 -22.44
C TRP A 462 -24.63 -15.17 -23.55
N PRO A 463 -24.72 -15.74 -24.75
CA PRO A 463 -23.92 -15.29 -25.87
C PRO A 463 -24.37 -13.89 -26.28
N SER A 464 -23.43 -12.99 -26.53
CA SER A 464 -23.69 -11.64 -27.02
C SER A 464 -22.73 -11.30 -28.16
N LYS A 465 -23.21 -10.53 -29.13
CA LYS A 465 -22.41 -9.94 -30.20
C LYS A 465 -22.68 -8.45 -30.23
N LEU A 466 -21.72 -7.64 -29.78
CA LEU A 466 -21.91 -6.21 -29.50
C LEU A 466 -20.96 -5.34 -30.33
N ASN A 467 -21.49 -4.21 -30.79
CA ASN A 467 -20.77 -3.08 -31.36
C ASN A 467 -21.12 -1.82 -30.58
N GLY A 468 -20.24 -0.84 -30.55
CA GLY A 468 -20.52 0.39 -29.82
C GLY A 468 -19.58 1.53 -30.14
N LEU A 469 -20.02 2.73 -29.81
CA LEU A 469 -19.28 3.98 -29.87
C LEU A 469 -19.60 4.76 -28.59
N ILE A 470 -18.57 5.07 -27.82
CA ILE A 470 -18.68 5.84 -26.59
C ILE A 470 -17.69 6.99 -26.67
N LYS A 471 -18.17 8.22 -26.65
CA LYS A 471 -17.35 9.43 -26.55
C LYS A 471 -17.46 9.98 -25.14
N THR A 472 -16.34 10.28 -24.53
CA THR A 472 -16.28 10.85 -23.18
C THR A 472 -15.34 12.04 -23.16
N ARG A 473 -15.66 13.03 -22.34
CA ARG A 473 -14.74 14.11 -21.97
C ARG A 473 -14.95 14.50 -20.53
N GLY A 474 -13.91 14.95 -19.87
CA GLY A 474 -14.00 15.34 -18.47
C GLY A 474 -12.73 16.00 -17.96
N SER A 475 -12.78 16.39 -16.69
CA SER A 475 -11.63 16.92 -15.97
C SER A 475 -11.69 16.57 -14.49
N LEU A 476 -10.53 16.49 -13.86
CA LEU A 476 -10.30 16.27 -12.43
C LEU A 476 -9.35 17.37 -11.92
N TYR A 477 -9.82 18.19 -10.99
CA TYR A 477 -9.06 19.28 -10.37
C TYR A 477 -9.44 19.43 -8.89
N GLY A 478 -8.44 19.50 -8.00
CA GLY A 478 -8.66 19.71 -6.57
C GLY A 478 -9.61 18.68 -5.93
N GLY A 479 -9.55 17.41 -6.37
CA GLY A 479 -10.45 16.33 -5.92
C GLY A 479 -11.87 16.37 -6.51
N THR A 480 -12.20 17.39 -7.33
CA THR A 480 -13.50 17.51 -8.00
C THR A 480 -13.41 17.08 -9.47
N TRP A 481 -14.39 16.30 -9.91
CA TRP A 481 -14.52 15.78 -11.27
C TRP A 481 -15.78 16.31 -11.96
N GLN A 482 -15.69 16.48 -13.27
CA GLN A 482 -16.83 16.66 -14.17
C GLN A 482 -16.66 15.75 -15.38
N MET A 483 -17.76 15.22 -15.89
CA MET A 483 -17.79 14.28 -16.99
C MET A 483 -18.97 14.57 -17.92
N ASP A 484 -18.74 14.42 -19.20
CA ASP A 484 -19.73 14.50 -20.26
C ASP A 484 -19.53 13.32 -21.22
N VAL A 485 -20.62 12.58 -21.47
CA VAL A 485 -20.71 11.51 -22.46
C VAL A 485 -21.63 12.01 -23.57
N PRO A 486 -21.10 12.75 -24.56
CA PRO A 486 -21.90 13.30 -25.64
C PRO A 486 -22.45 12.23 -26.59
N GLU A 487 -21.90 11.02 -26.56
CA GLU A 487 -22.39 9.90 -27.35
C GLU A 487 -22.14 8.59 -26.61
N LEU A 488 -23.22 7.91 -26.22
CA LEU A 488 -23.21 6.51 -25.82
C LEU A 488 -24.07 5.78 -26.84
N LYS A 489 -23.50 4.83 -27.58
CA LYS A 489 -24.24 3.97 -28.50
C LYS A 489 -23.73 2.54 -28.40
N LEU A 490 -24.62 1.60 -28.12
CA LEU A 490 -24.31 0.16 -28.13
C LEU A 490 -25.40 -0.55 -28.93
N THR A 491 -24.99 -1.38 -29.88
CA THR A 491 -25.90 -2.13 -30.75
C THR A 491 -25.41 -3.55 -30.89
N GLY A 492 -26.31 -4.48 -31.16
CA GLY A 492 -25.92 -5.86 -31.39
C GLY A 492 -27.03 -6.81 -31.02
N ASN A 493 -26.66 -8.00 -30.55
CA ASN A 493 -27.60 -8.98 -30.06
C ASN A 493 -27.10 -9.63 -28.78
N VAL A 494 -28.03 -9.96 -27.90
CA VAL A 494 -27.86 -10.88 -26.77
C VAL A 494 -28.77 -12.06 -27.07
N LYS A 495 -28.20 -13.26 -27.18
CA LYS A 495 -28.91 -14.42 -27.76
C LYS A 495 -29.49 -14.05 -29.13
N GLN A 496 -30.81 -14.13 -29.28
CA GLN A 496 -31.54 -13.72 -30.48
C GLN A 496 -32.18 -12.32 -30.35
N ASN A 497 -32.03 -11.66 -29.19
CA ASN A 497 -32.64 -10.38 -28.90
C ASN A 497 -31.72 -9.25 -29.34
N LYS A 498 -32.25 -8.33 -30.14
CA LYS A 498 -31.55 -7.09 -30.51
C LYS A 498 -31.27 -6.25 -29.27
N VAL A 499 -30.06 -5.73 -29.17
CA VAL A 499 -29.67 -4.73 -28.16
C VAL A 499 -29.55 -3.38 -28.86
N ASN A 500 -30.15 -2.35 -28.26
CA ASN A 500 -29.89 -0.96 -28.60
C ASN A 500 -29.83 -0.12 -27.33
N VAL A 501 -28.69 0.52 -27.10
CA VAL A 501 -28.52 1.50 -26.03
C VAL A 501 -28.07 2.79 -26.69
N ASP A 502 -28.76 3.88 -26.41
CA ASP A 502 -28.35 5.20 -26.87
C ASP A 502 -28.65 6.27 -25.83
N GLY A 503 -27.76 7.27 -25.73
CA GLY A 503 -28.00 8.36 -24.81
C GLY A 503 -26.85 9.33 -24.66
N THR A 504 -27.11 10.36 -23.87
CA THR A 504 -26.13 11.36 -23.43
C THR A 504 -26.27 11.61 -21.94
N LEU A 505 -25.16 11.86 -21.27
CA LEU A 505 -25.17 12.16 -19.83
C LEU A 505 -24.04 13.13 -19.47
N LYS A 506 -24.33 14.05 -18.56
CA LYS A 506 -23.35 14.96 -17.96
C LYS A 506 -23.46 14.86 -16.44
N GLY A 507 -22.33 14.80 -15.74
CA GLY A 507 -22.26 14.59 -14.30
C GLY A 507 -21.08 15.32 -13.66
N ASN A 508 -21.10 15.50 -12.34
CA ASN A 508 -19.96 15.98 -11.57
C ASN A 508 -19.96 15.45 -10.12
N SER A 509 -18.91 15.78 -9.36
CA SER A 509 -18.74 15.37 -7.95
C SER A 509 -19.84 15.83 -6.99
N TYR A 510 -20.65 16.81 -7.37
CA TYR A 510 -21.75 17.32 -6.55
C TYR A 510 -23.08 16.61 -6.84
N MET A 511 -23.02 15.44 -7.48
CA MET A 511 -24.20 14.66 -7.90
C MET A 511 -25.13 15.44 -8.83
N GLN A 512 -24.60 16.43 -9.56
CA GLN A 512 -25.35 17.17 -10.56
C GLN A 512 -25.33 16.40 -11.88
N TRP A 513 -26.38 15.63 -12.14
CA TRP A 513 -26.56 14.85 -13.35
C TRP A 513 -27.59 15.46 -14.27
N MET A 514 -27.27 15.54 -15.55
CA MET A 514 -28.18 15.89 -16.63
C MET A 514 -28.21 14.73 -17.62
N ILE A 515 -29.39 14.15 -17.80
CA ILE A 515 -29.65 13.00 -18.67
C ILE A 515 -30.76 13.42 -19.64
N PRO A 516 -30.45 14.03 -20.80
CA PRO A 516 -31.47 14.42 -21.79
C PRO A 516 -32.34 13.24 -22.23
N GLY A 517 -31.72 12.06 -22.33
CA GLY A 517 -32.37 10.79 -22.59
C GLY A 517 -31.35 9.66 -22.62
N LEU A 518 -31.68 8.56 -21.95
CA LEU A 518 -30.97 7.30 -21.98
C LEU A 518 -31.99 6.20 -22.32
N HIS A 519 -31.89 5.67 -23.53
CA HIS A 519 -32.72 4.59 -24.05
C HIS A 519 -31.97 3.27 -23.91
N LEU A 520 -32.63 2.27 -23.34
CA LEU A 520 -32.12 0.91 -23.16
C LEU A 520 -33.14 -0.06 -23.77
N GLU A 521 -32.72 -0.86 -24.74
CA GLU A 521 -33.56 -1.83 -25.44
C GLU A 521 -32.88 -3.20 -25.49
N LEU A 522 -33.64 -4.22 -25.12
CA LEU A 522 -33.26 -5.63 -25.19
C LEU A 522 -34.45 -6.45 -25.71
N GLY A 523 -34.43 -6.73 -27.02
CA GLY A 523 -35.52 -7.37 -27.74
C GLY A 523 -36.77 -6.49 -27.68
N PRO A 524 -37.91 -7.00 -27.16
CA PRO A 524 -39.13 -6.22 -27.03
C PRO A 524 -39.17 -5.37 -25.74
N ASN A 525 -38.19 -5.49 -24.85
CA ASN A 525 -38.15 -4.79 -23.57
C ASN A 525 -37.38 -3.49 -23.70
N SER A 526 -37.94 -2.40 -23.18
CA SER A 526 -37.28 -1.10 -23.12
C SER A 526 -37.35 -0.46 -21.75
N ALA A 527 -36.36 0.39 -21.46
CA ALA A 527 -36.37 1.33 -20.38
C ALA A 527 -35.84 2.68 -20.85
N GLU A 528 -36.49 3.76 -20.44
CA GLU A 528 -36.04 5.12 -20.74
C GLU A 528 -35.80 5.85 -19.43
N VAL A 529 -34.68 6.57 -19.34
CA VAL A 529 -34.36 7.45 -18.22
C VAL A 529 -34.08 8.84 -18.76
N LYS A 530 -34.71 9.85 -18.18
CA LYS A 530 -34.47 11.26 -18.56
C LYS A 530 -34.67 12.19 -17.39
N GLY A 531 -34.00 13.34 -17.46
CA GLY A 531 -34.15 14.42 -16.51
C GLY A 531 -32.85 14.80 -15.83
N GLU A 532 -32.99 15.48 -14.70
CA GLU A 532 -31.89 16.14 -14.00
C GLU A 532 -31.92 15.78 -12.52
N LEU A 533 -30.74 15.61 -11.94
CA LEU A 533 -30.54 15.47 -10.51
C LEU A 533 -29.56 16.57 -10.11
N GLY A 534 -29.91 17.42 -9.17
CA GLY A 534 -29.02 18.43 -8.63
C GLY A 534 -29.50 18.89 -7.26
N VAL A 535 -28.64 19.59 -6.52
CA VAL A 535 -28.94 20.07 -5.16
C VAL A 535 -30.26 20.86 -5.12
N LYS A 536 -30.49 21.71 -6.12
CA LYS A 536 -31.68 22.57 -6.21
C LYS A 536 -32.87 21.92 -6.91
N ASP A 537 -32.63 21.03 -7.87
CA ASP A 537 -33.69 20.46 -8.72
C ASP A 537 -33.47 18.96 -8.87
N LEU A 538 -34.40 18.17 -8.32
CA LEU A 538 -34.59 16.77 -8.65
C LEU A 538 -35.76 16.67 -9.61
N ASN A 539 -35.52 16.18 -10.81
CA ASN A 539 -36.52 15.97 -11.83
C ASN A 539 -36.09 14.81 -12.73
N LEU A 540 -36.23 13.57 -12.24
CA LEU A 540 -35.87 12.36 -12.97
C LEU A 540 -37.11 11.54 -13.26
N ASP A 541 -37.25 11.09 -14.51
CA ASP A 541 -38.26 10.15 -14.95
C ASP A 541 -37.60 8.87 -15.46
N ALA A 542 -38.07 7.73 -14.98
CA ALA A 542 -37.73 6.42 -15.50
C ALA A 542 -39.01 5.67 -15.88
N THR A 543 -39.07 5.21 -17.12
CA THR A 543 -40.14 4.34 -17.63
C THR A 543 -39.58 2.97 -17.94
N ILE A 544 -40.32 1.94 -17.59
CA ILE A 544 -40.01 0.54 -17.91
C ILE A 544 -41.18 -0.01 -18.71
N ASN A 545 -40.89 -0.56 -19.88
CA ASN A 545 -41.85 -1.27 -20.72
C ASN A 545 -41.24 -2.58 -21.18
N ALA A 546 -41.47 -3.63 -20.40
CA ALA A 546 -40.98 -4.98 -20.66
C ALA A 546 -42.16 -5.92 -20.91
N PRO A 547 -42.71 -5.99 -22.14
CA PRO A 547 -43.82 -6.87 -22.48
C PRO A 547 -43.45 -8.36 -22.54
N GLY A 548 -42.16 -8.71 -22.43
CA GLY A 548 -41.69 -10.09 -22.42
C GLY A 548 -40.23 -10.19 -21.97
N LEU A 549 -40.02 -10.37 -20.66
CA LEU A 549 -38.70 -10.52 -20.02
C LEU A 549 -38.01 -11.85 -20.34
N ASP A 550 -38.74 -12.77 -20.98
CA ASP A 550 -38.17 -14.04 -21.45
C ASP A 550 -36.96 -13.77 -22.36
N ASN A 551 -35.86 -14.48 -22.12
CA ASN A 551 -34.59 -14.34 -22.83
C ASN A 551 -33.83 -13.02 -22.58
N ALA A 552 -34.29 -12.14 -21.68
CA ALA A 552 -33.51 -10.98 -21.25
C ALA A 552 -32.33 -11.39 -20.35
N LEU A 553 -32.59 -12.26 -19.36
CA LEU A 553 -31.58 -12.99 -18.57
C LEU A 553 -31.94 -14.48 -18.51
N PRO A 554 -30.97 -15.42 -18.38
CA PRO A 554 -31.23 -16.83 -18.11
C PRO A 554 -32.13 -17.02 -16.89
N GLY A 555 -33.23 -17.73 -17.08
CA GLY A 555 -34.21 -18.01 -16.03
C GLY A 555 -35.22 -16.90 -15.77
N LEU A 556 -35.02 -15.68 -16.31
CA LEU A 556 -35.98 -14.59 -16.17
C LEU A 556 -37.12 -14.71 -17.20
N GLY A 557 -38.35 -14.48 -16.76
CA GLY A 557 -39.53 -14.40 -17.63
C GLY A 557 -40.63 -13.52 -17.06
N GLY A 558 -41.70 -13.31 -17.84
CA GLY A 558 -42.86 -12.51 -17.45
C GLY A 558 -42.88 -11.13 -18.09
N THR A 559 -43.63 -10.21 -17.50
CA THR A 559 -43.81 -8.84 -18.03
C THR A 559 -43.67 -7.81 -16.90
N ALA A 560 -43.21 -6.61 -17.23
CA ALA A 560 -43.15 -5.48 -16.30
C ALA A 560 -43.46 -4.16 -17.02
N LYS A 561 -44.25 -3.31 -16.38
CA LYS A 561 -44.48 -1.92 -16.75
C LYS A 561 -44.31 -1.07 -15.51
N GLY A 562 -43.54 0.01 -15.63
CA GLY A 562 -43.23 0.85 -14.49
C GLY A 562 -43.04 2.30 -14.86
N LEU A 563 -43.45 3.19 -13.97
CA LEU A 563 -43.15 4.61 -14.00
C LEU A 563 -42.60 4.99 -12.63
N VAL A 564 -41.39 5.54 -12.62
CA VAL A 564 -40.74 6.08 -11.43
C VAL A 564 -40.41 7.54 -11.69
N LYS A 565 -40.80 8.42 -10.77
CA LYS A 565 -40.50 9.84 -10.83
C LYS A 565 -39.83 10.29 -9.55
N VAL A 566 -38.71 10.99 -9.68
CA VAL A 566 -38.06 11.71 -8.59
C VAL A 566 -38.28 13.20 -8.81
N ARG A 567 -38.77 13.90 -7.81
CA ARG A 567 -39.13 15.33 -7.84
C ARG A 567 -38.63 16.06 -6.59
N GLY A 568 -38.60 17.39 -6.62
CA GLY A 568 -38.28 18.22 -5.44
C GLY A 568 -36.82 18.67 -5.43
N THR A 569 -36.19 18.66 -4.26
CA THR A 569 -34.78 19.02 -4.06
C THR A 569 -34.05 17.90 -3.31
N VAL A 570 -32.71 17.95 -3.18
CA VAL A 570 -31.97 16.95 -2.39
C VAL A 570 -32.38 16.94 -0.91
N GLU A 571 -32.76 18.10 -0.37
CA GLU A 571 -33.25 18.23 1.02
C GLU A 571 -34.73 17.82 1.16
N ALA A 572 -35.50 17.99 0.08
CA ALA A 572 -36.93 17.78 0.03
C ALA A 572 -37.38 16.79 -1.08
N PRO A 573 -36.82 15.58 -1.22
CA PRO A 573 -37.13 14.72 -2.36
C PRO A 573 -38.53 14.11 -2.25
N GLN A 574 -39.18 13.95 -3.39
CA GLN A 574 -40.40 13.17 -3.58
C GLN A 574 -40.14 12.04 -4.56
N LEU A 575 -40.49 10.82 -4.16
CA LEU A 575 -40.47 9.61 -4.97
C LEU A 575 -41.91 9.19 -5.27
N LEU A 576 -42.24 9.10 -6.56
CA LEU A 576 -43.48 8.52 -7.07
C LEU A 576 -43.14 7.24 -7.82
N ALA A 577 -43.86 6.16 -7.53
CA ALA A 577 -43.69 4.88 -8.23
C ALA A 577 -45.05 4.24 -8.54
N ASP A 578 -45.24 3.80 -9.77
CA ASP A 578 -46.33 2.90 -10.19
C ASP A 578 -45.71 1.79 -11.03
N ILE A 579 -45.58 0.61 -10.44
CA ILE A 579 -44.92 -0.54 -11.06
C ILE A 579 -45.88 -1.72 -11.02
N THR A 580 -46.13 -2.33 -12.17
CA THR A 580 -46.90 -3.56 -12.31
C THR A 580 -46.08 -4.58 -13.07
N ALA A 581 -45.88 -5.75 -12.49
CA ALA A 581 -45.26 -6.88 -13.16
C ALA A 581 -46.17 -8.11 -13.08
N ARG A 582 -46.15 -8.96 -14.10
CA ARG A 582 -47.04 -10.14 -14.21
C ARG A 582 -46.28 -11.35 -14.72
N GLY A 583 -46.61 -12.51 -14.17
CA GLY A 583 -46.01 -13.79 -14.55
C GLY A 583 -44.50 -13.80 -14.40
N LEU A 584 -43.95 -13.08 -13.40
CA LEU A 584 -42.51 -13.03 -13.18
C LEU A 584 -42.00 -14.42 -12.83
N ARG A 585 -40.91 -14.81 -13.47
CA ARG A 585 -40.22 -16.08 -13.21
C ARG A 585 -38.74 -15.81 -13.10
N TRP A 586 -38.07 -16.42 -12.13
CA TRP A 586 -36.62 -16.46 -12.00
C TRP A 586 -36.22 -17.83 -11.48
N GLN A 587 -35.63 -18.67 -12.32
CA GLN A 587 -35.29 -20.05 -11.96
C GLN A 587 -36.54 -20.78 -11.43
N GLU A 588 -36.53 -21.22 -10.17
CA GLU A 588 -37.65 -21.92 -9.52
C GLU A 588 -38.68 -20.97 -8.87
N LEU A 589 -38.37 -19.68 -8.75
CA LEU A 589 -39.27 -18.66 -8.22
C LEU A 589 -40.24 -18.20 -9.32
N SER A 590 -41.53 -18.18 -8.99
CA SER A 590 -42.58 -17.61 -9.83
C SER A 590 -43.50 -16.71 -9.01
N VAL A 591 -43.96 -15.62 -9.62
CA VAL A 591 -44.88 -14.64 -9.02
C VAL A 591 -45.91 -14.25 -10.08
N ALA A 592 -47.19 -14.51 -9.84
CA ALA A 592 -48.22 -14.19 -10.84
C ALA A 592 -48.39 -12.69 -11.05
N GLN A 593 -48.32 -11.88 -9.98
CA GLN A 593 -48.43 -10.43 -10.10
C GLN A 593 -47.70 -9.69 -8.98
N VAL A 594 -47.08 -8.57 -9.32
CA VAL A 594 -46.56 -7.57 -8.39
C VAL A 594 -47.17 -6.23 -8.77
N ARG A 595 -47.73 -5.50 -7.80
CA ARG A 595 -48.14 -4.10 -7.94
C ARG A 595 -47.53 -3.29 -6.81
N VAL A 596 -46.85 -2.20 -7.16
CA VAL A 596 -46.25 -1.26 -6.23
C VAL A 596 -46.74 0.14 -6.59
N GLU A 597 -47.40 0.79 -5.65
CA GLU A 597 -47.76 2.20 -5.72
C GLU A 597 -47.12 2.92 -4.56
N GLY A 598 -46.32 3.96 -4.83
CA GLY A 598 -45.64 4.73 -3.81
C GLY A 598 -45.71 6.22 -4.08
N ASP A 599 -45.97 7.00 -3.04
CA ASP A 599 -45.80 8.46 -3.01
C ASP A 599 -45.17 8.81 -1.66
N ILE A 600 -43.85 9.02 -1.68
CA ILE A 600 -43.03 9.24 -0.48
C ILE A 600 -42.32 10.58 -0.64
N LYS A 601 -42.53 11.48 0.32
CA LYS A 601 -41.89 12.78 0.43
C LYS A 601 -40.98 12.79 1.65
N SER A 602 -39.74 13.20 1.50
CA SER A 602 -38.85 13.49 2.61
C SER A 602 -38.62 14.99 2.64
N THR A 603 -39.38 15.72 3.44
CA THR A 603 -39.20 17.18 3.63
C THR A 603 -38.61 17.41 5.02
N ASP A 604 -39.16 18.33 5.83
CA ASP A 604 -38.86 18.45 7.27
C ASP A 604 -39.08 17.12 8.03
N GLN A 605 -39.96 16.27 7.50
CA GLN A 605 -40.20 14.90 7.92
C GLN A 605 -40.44 13.99 6.71
N ILE A 606 -40.16 12.70 6.87
CA ILE A 606 -40.59 11.69 5.90
C ILE A 606 -42.09 11.48 6.04
N ALA A 607 -42.85 11.51 4.95
CA ALA A 607 -44.26 11.20 4.94
C ALA A 607 -44.71 10.66 3.59
N GLY A 608 -45.73 9.81 3.58
CA GLY A 608 -46.22 9.25 2.32
C GLY A 608 -47.13 8.05 2.48
N LYS A 609 -47.31 7.36 1.37
CA LYS A 609 -47.99 6.06 1.27
C LYS A 609 -47.18 5.10 0.40
N LEU A 610 -47.21 3.82 0.76
CA LEU A 610 -46.63 2.72 0.00
C LEU A 610 -47.61 1.55 0.06
N ASP A 611 -48.09 1.14 -1.11
CA ASP A 611 -48.99 0.02 -1.29
C ASP A 611 -48.29 -1.02 -2.16
N VAL A 612 -47.94 -2.16 -1.57
CA VAL A 612 -47.32 -3.30 -2.26
C VAL A 612 -48.27 -4.47 -2.18
N ARG A 613 -48.56 -5.06 -3.35
CA ARG A 613 -49.38 -6.26 -3.49
C ARG A 613 -48.65 -7.26 -4.36
N VAL A 614 -48.40 -8.45 -3.81
CA VAL A 614 -47.76 -9.57 -4.51
C VAL A 614 -48.67 -10.77 -4.48
N GLU A 615 -48.96 -11.36 -5.62
CA GLU A 615 -49.90 -12.47 -5.78
C GLU A 615 -49.19 -13.72 -6.28
N GLN A 616 -49.57 -14.87 -5.70
CA GLN A 616 -49.13 -16.21 -6.11
C GLN A 616 -47.61 -16.34 -6.24
N ILE A 617 -46.90 -16.15 -5.13
CA ILE A 617 -45.48 -16.45 -5.02
C ILE A 617 -45.33 -17.96 -4.85
N SER A 618 -44.60 -18.62 -5.72
CA SER A 618 -44.37 -20.06 -5.67
C SER A 618 -42.90 -20.38 -5.94
N GLN A 619 -42.30 -21.19 -5.07
CA GLN A 619 -40.99 -21.83 -5.20
C GLN A 619 -41.01 -23.12 -4.36
N PRO A 620 -40.01 -24.02 -4.42
CA PRO A 620 -40.02 -25.24 -3.60
C PRO A 620 -40.30 -24.93 -2.12
N ASP A 621 -41.24 -25.69 -1.54
CA ASP A 621 -41.71 -25.59 -0.16
C ASP A 621 -42.38 -24.27 0.26
N VAL A 622 -42.64 -23.35 -0.67
CA VAL A 622 -43.28 -22.05 -0.40
C VAL A 622 -44.33 -21.73 -1.46
N ASN A 623 -45.58 -21.56 -1.02
CA ASN A 623 -46.69 -21.17 -1.87
C ASN A 623 -47.54 -20.09 -1.19
N ILE A 624 -47.25 -18.83 -1.51
CA ILE A 624 -47.92 -17.66 -0.93
C ILE A 624 -48.91 -17.08 -1.95
N ASN A 625 -50.20 -17.29 -1.71
CA ASN A 625 -51.28 -16.77 -2.53
C ASN A 625 -51.31 -15.25 -2.61
N LEU A 626 -51.04 -14.55 -1.49
CA LEU A 626 -51.12 -13.09 -1.43
C LEU A 626 -50.22 -12.52 -0.33
N VAL A 627 -49.45 -11.49 -0.67
CA VAL A 627 -48.78 -10.58 0.27
C VAL A 627 -49.29 -9.17 0.02
N THR A 628 -49.79 -8.50 1.06
CA THR A 628 -50.10 -7.06 1.01
C THR A 628 -49.33 -6.34 2.09
N LEU A 629 -48.59 -5.31 1.71
CA LEU A 629 -47.92 -4.37 2.61
C LEU A 629 -48.47 -2.97 2.31
N ASN A 630 -49.16 -2.38 3.28
CA ASN A 630 -49.65 -1.01 3.22
C ASN A 630 -48.93 -0.21 4.31
N ALA A 631 -48.20 0.82 3.93
CA ALA A 631 -47.57 1.75 4.85
C ALA A 631 -48.03 3.18 4.55
N LYS A 632 -48.35 3.96 5.58
CA LYS A 632 -48.82 5.34 5.43
C LYS A 632 -48.46 6.19 6.64
N GLY A 633 -48.50 7.51 6.45
CA GLY A 633 -48.33 8.49 7.52
C GLY A 633 -47.02 9.25 7.41
N SER A 634 -46.55 9.77 8.54
CA SER A 634 -45.32 10.55 8.67
C SER A 634 -44.34 9.89 9.63
N GLU A 635 -43.10 10.37 9.64
CA GLU A 635 -42.06 9.99 10.57
C GLU A 635 -42.54 10.06 12.03
N LYS A 636 -43.26 11.13 12.38
CA LYS A 636 -43.86 11.31 13.72
C LYS A 636 -45.05 10.41 14.01
N GLN A 637 -45.73 9.91 12.98
CA GLN A 637 -46.87 9.01 13.13
C GLN A 637 -47.10 8.22 11.84
N HIS A 638 -46.71 6.95 11.84
CA HIS A 638 -46.85 6.05 10.70
C HIS A 638 -47.48 4.73 11.11
N GLU A 639 -48.17 4.12 10.15
CA GLU A 639 -48.80 2.82 10.29
C GLU A 639 -48.32 1.92 9.15
N LEU A 640 -48.01 0.68 9.48
CA LEU A 640 -47.67 -0.39 8.56
C LEU A 640 -48.58 -1.58 8.85
N GLN A 641 -49.21 -2.09 7.80
CA GLN A 641 -50.01 -3.30 7.84
C GLN A 641 -49.45 -4.31 6.85
N LEU A 642 -49.09 -5.49 7.35
CA LEU A 642 -48.64 -6.61 6.53
C LEU A 642 -49.66 -7.73 6.67
N ARG A 643 -50.06 -8.31 5.54
CA ARG A 643 -50.83 -9.56 5.48
C ARG A 643 -50.17 -10.52 4.51
N ILE A 644 -50.13 -11.79 4.90
CA ILE A 644 -49.57 -12.89 4.12
C ILE A 644 -50.62 -14.01 4.12
N GLN A 645 -50.92 -14.57 2.96
CA GLN A 645 -51.87 -15.67 2.80
C GLN A 645 -51.20 -16.77 1.99
N GLY A 646 -51.08 -17.97 2.55
CA GLY A 646 -50.44 -19.13 1.93
C GLY A 646 -49.63 -19.97 2.92
N GLU A 647 -48.73 -20.78 2.37
CA GLU A 647 -47.92 -21.77 3.06
C GLU A 647 -46.41 -21.50 2.83
N PRO A 648 -45.54 -21.82 3.80
CA PRO A 648 -45.84 -22.44 5.10
C PRO A 648 -46.41 -21.48 6.15
N VAL A 649 -46.42 -20.17 5.87
CA VAL A 649 -46.83 -19.13 6.81
C VAL A 649 -47.89 -18.22 6.20
N SER A 650 -48.99 -18.03 6.92
CA SER A 650 -49.99 -17.00 6.65
C SER A 650 -50.29 -16.22 7.91
N GLY A 651 -50.75 -14.99 7.81
CA GLY A 651 -50.98 -14.15 8.97
C GLY A 651 -51.10 -12.68 8.65
N GLN A 652 -51.08 -11.88 9.72
CA GLN A 652 -51.09 -10.44 9.62
C GLN A 652 -50.36 -9.83 10.81
N LEU A 653 -49.86 -8.61 10.64
CA LEU A 653 -49.41 -7.74 11.71
C LEU A 653 -49.75 -6.28 11.40
N ASN A 654 -49.96 -5.51 12.47
CA ASN A 654 -50.11 -4.06 12.42
C ASN A 654 -49.00 -3.44 13.27
N LEU A 655 -48.28 -2.47 12.71
CA LEU A 655 -47.24 -1.72 13.37
C LEU A 655 -47.58 -0.24 13.29
N ALA A 656 -47.79 0.42 14.43
CA ALA A 656 -47.88 1.88 14.50
C ALA A 656 -46.59 2.42 15.13
N GLY A 657 -46.08 3.55 14.65
CA GLY A 657 -44.82 4.10 15.14
C GLY A 657 -44.70 5.60 15.01
N SER A 658 -43.74 6.15 15.74
CA SER A 658 -43.34 7.55 15.77
C SER A 658 -41.83 7.61 15.94
N PHE A 659 -41.15 8.39 15.11
CA PHE A 659 -39.72 8.66 15.21
C PHE A 659 -39.49 10.13 15.57
N ASP A 660 -38.65 10.35 16.56
CA ASP A 660 -38.15 11.68 16.92
C ASP A 660 -36.70 11.81 16.44
N ARG A 661 -36.46 12.71 15.48
CA ARG A 661 -35.12 12.97 14.93
C ARG A 661 -34.14 13.53 15.96
N LYS A 662 -34.60 14.33 16.92
CA LYS A 662 -33.71 14.99 17.91
C LYS A 662 -33.21 13.99 18.94
N GLU A 663 -34.11 13.12 19.37
CA GLU A 663 -33.80 12.04 20.31
C GLU A 663 -33.17 10.82 19.62
N GLU A 664 -33.25 10.76 18.28
CA GLU A 664 -32.93 9.58 17.46
C GLU A 664 -33.61 8.31 18.02
N ARG A 665 -34.88 8.46 18.34
CA ARG A 665 -35.65 7.45 19.08
C ARG A 665 -36.91 7.11 18.31
N TRP A 666 -37.08 5.83 18.01
CA TRP A 666 -38.30 5.29 17.44
C TRP A 666 -39.13 4.63 18.52
N LYS A 667 -40.39 5.02 18.67
CA LYS A 667 -41.37 4.34 19.52
C LYS A 667 -42.44 3.75 18.64
N GLY A 668 -42.89 2.54 18.95
CA GLY A 668 -43.96 1.90 18.21
C GLY A 668 -44.73 0.89 19.02
N THR A 669 -45.77 0.36 18.38
CA THR A 669 -46.67 -0.62 18.95
C THR A 669 -46.96 -1.66 17.89
N LEU A 670 -46.60 -2.91 18.17
CA LEU A 670 -46.96 -4.07 17.37
C LEU A 670 -48.27 -4.63 17.92
N SER A 671 -49.32 -4.63 17.10
CA SER A 671 -50.67 -5.03 17.48
C SER A 671 -51.26 -6.01 16.48
N ASN A 672 -52.39 -6.62 16.82
CA ASN A 672 -53.20 -7.45 15.93
C ASN A 672 -52.37 -8.49 15.14
N THR A 673 -51.37 -9.06 15.81
CA THR A 673 -50.40 -9.94 15.16
C THR A 673 -50.79 -11.39 15.33
N ARG A 674 -50.97 -12.10 14.22
CA ARG A 674 -51.29 -13.53 14.21
C ARG A 674 -50.66 -14.19 12.99
N PHE A 675 -50.09 -15.37 13.17
CA PHE A 675 -49.47 -16.16 12.11
C PHE A 675 -49.84 -17.64 12.26
N GLN A 676 -50.43 -18.20 11.23
CA GLN A 676 -50.48 -19.64 11.02
C GLN A 676 -49.08 -20.10 10.56
N THR A 677 -48.56 -21.14 11.21
CA THR A 677 -47.24 -21.73 10.90
C THR A 677 -47.37 -23.26 10.82
N PRO A 678 -46.34 -24.00 10.37
CA PRO A 678 -46.36 -25.46 10.36
C PRO A 678 -46.56 -26.10 11.75
N VAL A 679 -46.25 -25.36 12.82
CA VAL A 679 -46.47 -25.79 14.22
C VAL A 679 -47.75 -25.23 14.83
N GLY A 680 -48.69 -24.76 14.00
CA GLY A 680 -49.98 -24.22 14.41
C GLY A 680 -50.04 -22.69 14.46
N PRO A 681 -51.21 -22.12 14.81
CA PRO A 681 -51.41 -20.68 14.88
C PRO A 681 -50.73 -20.09 16.11
N TRP A 682 -50.05 -18.98 15.90
CA TRP A 682 -49.53 -18.11 16.94
C TRP A 682 -50.27 -16.78 16.89
N SER A 683 -50.78 -16.32 18.02
CA SER A 683 -51.46 -15.04 18.12
C SER A 683 -50.93 -14.24 19.31
N LEU A 684 -50.79 -12.95 19.10
CA LEU A 684 -50.38 -12.03 20.14
C LEU A 684 -51.57 -11.75 21.06
N THR A 685 -51.36 -11.88 22.37
CA THR A 685 -52.41 -11.70 23.40
C THR A 685 -52.66 -10.23 23.77
N ARG A 686 -51.65 -9.38 23.60
CA ARG A 686 -51.68 -7.94 23.87
C ARG A 686 -50.66 -7.22 23.02
N ASP A 687 -50.89 -5.95 22.76
CA ASP A 687 -49.97 -5.11 22.00
C ASP A 687 -48.58 -5.05 22.64
N ILE A 688 -47.54 -5.07 21.80
CA ILE A 688 -46.15 -4.96 22.21
C ILE A 688 -45.68 -3.53 22.01
N ALA A 689 -45.38 -2.83 23.09
CA ALA A 689 -44.66 -1.57 23.02
C ALA A 689 -43.20 -1.82 22.59
N LEU A 690 -42.74 -1.08 21.60
CA LEU A 690 -41.37 -1.12 21.08
C LEU A 690 -40.74 0.26 21.23
N ASP A 691 -39.48 0.31 21.66
CA ASP A 691 -38.76 1.56 21.83
C ASP A 691 -37.28 1.39 21.46
N TYR A 692 -36.92 1.84 20.27
CA TYR A 692 -35.56 1.81 19.75
C TYR A 692 -34.85 3.14 19.97
N ARG A 693 -33.70 3.09 20.66
CA ARG A 693 -32.84 4.21 20.99
C ARG A 693 -31.55 4.11 20.19
N ASN A 694 -31.43 4.86 19.09
CA ASN A 694 -30.32 4.76 18.15
C ASN A 694 -28.96 5.05 18.80
N LYS A 695 -28.87 6.09 19.65
CA LYS A 695 -27.64 6.46 20.36
C LYS A 695 -27.07 5.33 21.23
N GLU A 696 -27.95 4.50 21.79
CA GLU A 696 -27.57 3.34 22.60
C GLU A 696 -27.45 2.05 21.77
N GLN A 697 -27.89 2.06 20.51
CA GLN A 697 -28.11 0.89 19.67
C GLN A 697 -28.91 -0.21 20.41
N LYS A 698 -29.97 0.21 21.13
CA LYS A 698 -30.81 -0.66 21.96
C LYS A 698 -32.27 -0.59 21.55
N ILE A 699 -32.95 -1.74 21.56
CA ILE A 699 -34.41 -1.83 21.46
C ILE A 699 -35.00 -2.40 22.75
N SER A 700 -35.94 -1.67 23.35
CA SER A 700 -36.80 -2.19 24.41
C SER A 700 -38.05 -2.83 23.79
N ILE A 701 -38.32 -4.07 24.15
CA ILE A 701 -39.49 -4.84 23.72
C ILE A 701 -40.33 -5.10 24.97
N GLY A 702 -41.53 -4.53 25.01
CA GLY A 702 -42.43 -4.64 26.15
C GLY A 702 -42.86 -6.08 26.45
N PRO A 703 -43.33 -6.36 27.67
CA PRO A 703 -43.82 -7.67 28.05
C PRO A 703 -44.96 -8.14 27.13
N HIS A 704 -44.94 -9.40 26.69
CA HIS A 704 -45.92 -9.94 25.74
C HIS A 704 -46.06 -11.45 25.86
N CYS A 705 -47.17 -12.01 25.37
CA CYS A 705 -47.34 -13.45 25.26
C CYS A 705 -47.89 -13.81 23.88
N TRP A 706 -47.32 -14.86 23.29
CA TRP A 706 -47.81 -15.51 22.09
C TRP A 706 -48.55 -16.78 22.47
N LEU A 707 -49.78 -16.89 21.98
CA LEU A 707 -50.66 -18.02 22.25
C LEU A 707 -50.72 -18.93 21.02
N ASN A 708 -50.49 -20.22 21.26
CA ASN A 708 -50.74 -21.33 20.36
C ASN A 708 -51.63 -22.36 21.10
N PRO A 709 -52.50 -23.12 20.41
CA PRO A 709 -53.32 -24.14 21.05
C PRO A 709 -52.52 -25.13 21.91
N ASN A 710 -51.28 -25.41 21.49
CA ASN A 710 -50.39 -26.40 22.09
C ASN A 710 -49.17 -25.78 22.79
N ALA A 711 -49.12 -24.45 22.94
CA ALA A 711 -48.06 -23.74 23.66
C ALA A 711 -48.41 -22.28 23.97
N GLU A 712 -47.83 -21.73 25.02
CA GLU A 712 -47.86 -20.30 25.30
C GLU A 712 -46.44 -19.80 25.55
N LEU A 713 -45.99 -18.84 24.76
CA LEU A 713 -44.66 -18.24 24.86
C LEU A 713 -44.79 -16.83 25.43
N CYS A 714 -44.46 -16.68 26.71
CA CYS A 714 -44.54 -15.42 27.43
C CYS A 714 -43.17 -14.82 27.71
N VAL A 715 -43.05 -13.53 27.45
CA VAL A 715 -41.97 -12.64 27.86
C VAL A 715 -42.55 -11.72 28.96
N PRO A 716 -42.35 -12.04 30.25
CA PRO A 716 -43.02 -11.34 31.34
C PRO A 716 -42.41 -9.98 31.69
N GLN A 717 -41.18 -9.72 31.23
CA GLN A 717 -40.42 -8.50 31.52
C GLN A 717 -39.97 -7.84 30.23
N THR A 718 -39.79 -6.52 30.24
CA THR A 718 -39.24 -5.80 29.09
C THR A 718 -37.86 -6.36 28.74
N ILE A 719 -37.65 -6.65 27.46
CA ILE A 719 -36.34 -7.05 26.93
C ILE A 719 -35.65 -5.79 26.45
N ASP A 720 -34.50 -5.43 27.01
CA ASP A 720 -33.57 -4.48 26.42
C ASP A 720 -32.52 -5.26 25.62
N ALA A 721 -32.59 -5.19 24.30
CA ALA A 721 -31.68 -5.87 23.39
C ALA A 721 -30.73 -4.86 22.71
N GLY A 722 -29.42 -5.04 22.91
CA GLY A 722 -28.32 -4.29 22.27
C GLY A 722 -27.04 -5.14 22.19
N ALA A 723 -25.86 -4.56 22.42
CA ALA A 723 -24.59 -5.30 22.48
C ALA A 723 -24.57 -6.41 23.55
N GLU A 724 -25.29 -6.17 24.65
CA GLU A 724 -25.66 -7.17 25.64
C GLU A 724 -27.18 -7.08 25.85
N GLY A 725 -27.82 -8.20 26.19
CA GLY A 725 -29.23 -8.23 26.54
C GLY A 725 -29.54 -9.36 27.52
N ARG A 726 -30.71 -9.30 28.17
CA ARG A 726 -31.24 -10.43 28.93
C ARG A 726 -32.72 -10.56 28.61
N ALA A 727 -33.14 -11.76 28.24
CA ALA A 727 -34.54 -12.06 28.01
C ALA A 727 -34.96 -13.21 28.94
N VAL A 728 -36.00 -12.98 29.73
CA VAL A 728 -36.67 -14.06 30.46
C VAL A 728 -37.81 -14.53 29.58
N VAL A 729 -37.80 -15.81 29.24
CA VAL A 729 -38.82 -16.43 28.39
C VAL A 729 -39.43 -17.60 29.15
N ASN A 730 -40.76 -17.57 29.26
CA ASN A 730 -41.57 -18.62 29.84
C ASN A 730 -42.33 -19.31 28.72
N LEU A 731 -42.01 -20.57 28.47
CA LEU A 731 -42.75 -21.44 27.58
C LEU A 731 -43.65 -22.34 28.43
N ASN A 732 -44.93 -22.04 28.42
CA ASN A 732 -45.96 -22.74 29.17
C ASN A 732 -46.71 -23.71 28.25
N ARG A 733 -47.14 -24.85 28.81
CA ARG A 733 -48.00 -25.82 28.12
C ARG A 733 -47.45 -26.27 26.76
N PHE A 734 -46.14 -26.37 26.58
CA PHE A 734 -45.53 -26.74 25.31
C PHE A 734 -45.61 -28.24 25.07
N ASP A 735 -46.45 -28.63 24.14
CA ASP A 735 -46.52 -29.99 23.65
C ASP A 735 -45.32 -30.29 22.74
N LEU A 736 -44.49 -31.26 23.13
CA LEU A 736 -43.31 -31.69 22.37
C LEU A 736 -43.67 -32.22 20.97
N ALA A 737 -44.93 -32.63 20.74
CA ALA A 737 -45.41 -32.99 19.42
C ALA A 737 -45.32 -31.83 18.40
N MET A 738 -45.28 -30.57 18.87
CA MET A 738 -45.08 -29.39 18.01
C MET A 738 -43.73 -29.40 17.29
N LEU A 739 -42.72 -30.14 17.77
CA LEU A 739 -41.41 -30.23 17.13
C LEU A 739 -41.40 -31.18 15.93
N LYS A 740 -42.48 -31.95 15.70
CA LYS A 740 -42.55 -32.97 14.65
C LYS A 740 -42.16 -32.46 13.25
N PRO A 741 -42.58 -31.26 12.80
CA PRO A 741 -42.16 -30.74 11.48
C PRO A 741 -40.67 -30.47 11.34
N PHE A 742 -39.91 -30.45 12.44
CA PHE A 742 -38.47 -30.18 12.47
C PHE A 742 -37.62 -31.42 12.84
N MET A 743 -38.24 -32.58 13.02
CA MET A 743 -37.56 -33.83 13.39
C MET A 743 -37.55 -34.82 12.22
N PRO A 744 -36.52 -35.68 12.10
CA PRO A 744 -36.53 -36.79 11.15
C PRO A 744 -37.75 -37.69 11.38
N GLU A 745 -38.30 -38.29 10.33
CA GLU A 745 -39.52 -39.12 10.42
C GLU A 745 -39.41 -40.27 11.45
N THR A 746 -38.19 -40.73 11.74
CA THR A 746 -37.89 -41.80 12.69
C THR A 746 -37.90 -41.36 14.16
N THR A 747 -37.98 -40.05 14.43
CA THR A 747 -37.90 -39.49 15.79
C THR A 747 -39.26 -39.02 16.26
N GLN A 748 -39.75 -39.56 17.39
CA GLN A 748 -40.98 -39.12 18.03
C GLN A 748 -40.68 -38.43 19.37
N ALA A 749 -41.28 -37.27 19.60
CA ALA A 749 -41.27 -36.60 20.90
C ALA A 749 -42.71 -36.37 21.35
N SER A 750 -43.01 -36.71 22.61
CA SER A 750 -44.33 -36.57 23.21
C SER A 750 -44.22 -36.10 24.66
N GLY A 751 -45.25 -35.41 25.14
CA GLY A 751 -45.33 -34.87 26.50
C GLY A 751 -45.48 -33.36 26.54
N ILE A 752 -46.06 -32.84 27.62
CA ILE A 752 -46.26 -31.40 27.86
C ILE A 752 -45.19 -30.92 28.83
N SER A 753 -44.48 -29.86 28.45
CA SER A 753 -43.43 -29.27 29.28
C SER A 753 -43.75 -27.82 29.65
N ARG A 754 -43.23 -27.39 30.80
CA ARG A 754 -43.12 -25.99 31.19
C ARG A 754 -41.64 -25.66 31.32
N VAL A 755 -41.18 -24.68 30.56
CA VAL A 755 -39.78 -24.27 30.54
C VAL A 755 -39.70 -22.79 30.88
N LYS A 756 -38.98 -22.45 31.94
CA LYS A 756 -38.57 -21.08 32.23
C LYS A 756 -37.09 -20.98 31.97
N ARG A 757 -36.68 -20.07 31.08
CA ARG A 757 -35.27 -19.89 30.73
C ARG A 757 -34.92 -18.41 30.72
N THR A 758 -33.82 -18.09 31.38
CA THR A 758 -33.16 -16.79 31.21
C THR A 758 -32.14 -16.96 30.09
N LEU A 759 -32.34 -16.24 29.00
CA LEU A 759 -31.44 -16.23 27.85
C LEU A 759 -30.47 -15.05 28.00
N PRO A 760 -29.16 -15.29 28.11
CA PRO A 760 -28.17 -14.23 27.93
C PRO A 760 -28.20 -13.80 26.46
N GLY A 761 -28.37 -12.50 26.22
CA GLY A 761 -28.25 -11.89 24.91
C GLY A 761 -26.78 -11.72 24.59
N THR A 762 -26.19 -12.72 23.94
CA THR A 762 -24.91 -12.59 23.26
C THR A 762 -25.13 -11.81 21.95
N PRO A 763 -24.22 -10.90 21.57
CA PRO A 763 -24.33 -10.20 20.29
C PRO A 763 -24.26 -11.22 19.14
N PRO A 764 -24.84 -10.94 17.96
CA PRO A 764 -24.52 -11.70 16.78
C PRO A 764 -23.01 -11.52 16.54
N LYS A 765 -22.22 -12.58 16.75
CA LYS A 765 -20.88 -12.64 16.16
C LYS A 765 -21.07 -12.40 14.67
N ARG A 766 -20.46 -11.34 14.13
CA ARG A 766 -20.20 -11.27 12.68
C ARG A 766 -19.38 -12.51 12.34
N GLY A 767 -20.03 -13.49 11.72
CA GLY A 767 -19.40 -14.77 11.41
C GLY A 767 -20.43 -15.84 11.03
N CYS A 768 -20.71 -15.93 9.73
CA CYS A 768 -21.30 -17.07 9.02
C CYS A 768 -22.52 -17.78 9.65
N ARG A 769 -23.71 -17.51 9.09
CA ARG A 769 -24.85 -18.44 9.19
C ARG A 769 -24.52 -19.73 8.43
N ARG A 770 -24.17 -20.81 9.15
CA ARG A 770 -24.40 -22.18 8.68
C ARG A 770 -25.87 -22.53 8.98
N ALA A 771 -26.73 -22.41 7.97
CA ALA A 771 -27.93 -23.24 7.93
C ALA A 771 -27.52 -24.58 7.32
N VAL A 772 -27.58 -25.63 8.13
CA VAL A 772 -27.32 -27.00 7.69
C VAL A 772 -28.47 -27.42 6.78
N SER A 773 -28.20 -27.50 5.47
CA SER A 773 -28.94 -28.35 4.53
C SER A 773 -28.11 -29.63 4.36
N PRO A 774 -28.70 -30.84 4.44
CA PRO A 774 -27.96 -32.08 4.30
C PRO A 774 -27.76 -32.45 2.82
N PHE A 775 -27.53 -31.52 1.91
CA PHE A 775 -27.06 -31.84 0.55
C PHE A 775 -26.17 -30.74 -0.01
N ARG A 776 -25.01 -31.18 -0.50
CA ARG A 776 -23.90 -30.44 -1.16
C ARG A 776 -22.82 -29.87 -0.25
N GLY A 777 -21.63 -30.46 -0.39
CA GLY A 777 -20.39 -29.89 0.12
C GLY A 777 -20.03 -28.61 -0.62
N VAL A 778 -19.60 -27.60 0.13
CA VAL A 778 -18.92 -26.42 -0.38
C VAL A 778 -17.75 -26.11 0.55
N THR A 779 -16.56 -26.05 -0.03
CA THR A 779 -15.31 -25.53 0.50
C THR A 779 -15.43 -24.03 0.76
N CYS A 780 -15.03 -23.56 1.95
CA CYS A 780 -14.87 -22.13 2.24
C CYS A 780 -13.55 -21.62 1.64
N ARG A 781 -13.57 -20.46 0.99
CA ARG A 781 -12.40 -19.57 0.88
C ARG A 781 -12.40 -18.63 2.09
#